data_AF-A0A7N0TTE1-F1
#
_entry.id   AF-A0A7N0TTE1-F1
#
_cell.length_a   1.000
_cell.length_b   1.000
_cell.length_c   1.000
_cell.angle_alpha   90.00
_cell.angle_beta   90.00
_cell.angle_gamma   90.00
#
_symmetry.space_group_name_H-M   'P 1'
#
loop_
_entity.id
_entity.type
_entity.pdbx_description
1 polymer ?
#
loop_
_entity_poly.entity_id
_entity_poly.type
_entity_poly.pdbx_seq_one_letter_code
_entity_poly.pdbx_strand_id
1 'polypeptide(L)'
;MNQLLSMKATDGSDAEWCKEVKGSIYDMVVEGFQLLSRWTGHIWEQCAWKFSRPCKDVPTELQDPSGLSDYEKVVRYNYSSEERKALVELISYIKSAGSMMHKCDTVVADALWETIHSEVQDFVQNTLATMLRTTFKKKKDVSRLLSDMRTLSADWMGNASKPELDLLSSQHGGEENRGNIFYPRPVAPTSAQVHCLQFLIYEVVSGGNLRKPGGLFGNSSSEIPVNDLKVLETFFYKLSFFLHIIDYTATLETLTDLGFLWYREFYLESSRVIQFPIECSLPWMLIDHVIESPNSGLLESVLIPFDIYNDSAQHALVVLKQRFLYDEIEAEVDHCFDIFVSKLSENMFTYYKSWAASELLDPSFLFALDNGEKYTFQPRRFTTLLKMTRVKLLGRTIDLRRLIAGCMNKIFRENIEFLFDRFESQDLCAIVELEKFMDIIKLAHELLSKDLVIDSFDLMMNEMQENISLVSFSSRLATQFWTEMQNDFLPNFILCNTTQRFVRSSKVSSVPVQKPTIPQAKPNFYCGTPDLNSAHQSFARLHSGFFGIPHMISTVRLLGSRSLPWLIRALLDHISNKITMLEPMITGLQEALPKSIGLLPFDGGVTGCTRLVKEQLNWGSKSEIKLEVLRGIKEIGSVIYWMGVLDIVMRQADTLNFMQTAPWLGLVPGVDGQILQSQDNGESPIVNLVKSATAAIVSAPGCVSATFFHILSKQAEAADMLYKANMNTGSVLEYALAFTSAALDKYCSKWSAAPKTGFIDITTSKDFYRIFSGLQIGYLEESVQTPSSNHELLGDSIAWGGCTIIYLLGQQLHFELFDFSYQVLNIAEVEALGSNQNLTKSHHVQDWEFLLEAMKKARRLNNHVFSMLKARCPLEDKTACAIKPSGAPLHKIRFENTVSAFETLPQKSV
;
A
#
# COMPACT_ATOMS: atom_id res chain seq x y z
N MET A 1 -9.04 -34.41 -29.11
CA MET A 1 -9.71 -34.65 -27.80
C MET A 1 -11.24 -34.69 -27.89
N ASN A 2 -11.94 -33.61 -28.24
CA ASN A 2 -13.41 -33.63 -28.34
C ASN A 2 -13.97 -34.67 -29.33
N GLN A 3 -13.26 -34.91 -30.44
CA GLN A 3 -13.61 -35.97 -31.39
C GLN A 3 -13.46 -37.37 -30.78
N LEU A 4 -12.42 -37.64 -29.98
CA LEU A 4 -12.22 -38.93 -29.30
C LEU A 4 -13.23 -39.15 -28.16
N LEU A 5 -13.61 -38.09 -27.44
CA LEU A 5 -14.69 -38.14 -26.46
C LEU A 5 -16.05 -38.37 -27.13
N SER A 6 -16.29 -37.76 -28.30
CA SER A 6 -17.48 -38.01 -29.12
C SER A 6 -17.53 -39.45 -29.61
N MET A 7 -16.39 -40.01 -30.06
CA MET A 7 -16.30 -41.43 -30.48
C MET A 7 -16.67 -42.39 -29.35
N LYS A 8 -16.21 -42.12 -28.12
CA LYS A 8 -16.57 -42.93 -26.94
C LYS A 8 -18.05 -42.81 -26.53
N ALA A 9 -18.77 -41.80 -27.02
CA ALA A 9 -20.18 -41.53 -26.67
C ALA A 9 -21.20 -41.99 -27.73
N THR A 10 -20.76 -42.27 -28.97
CA THR A 10 -21.62 -42.73 -30.07
C THR A 10 -21.44 -44.22 -30.37
N ASP A 11 -22.43 -45.03 -30.02
CA ASP A 11 -22.52 -46.42 -30.47
C ASP A 11 -22.80 -46.48 -31.99
N GLY A 12 -21.90 -47.09 -32.76
CA GLY A 12 -22.06 -47.30 -34.21
C GLY A 12 -21.47 -46.20 -35.11
N SER A 13 -20.37 -45.56 -34.69
CA SER A 13 -19.63 -44.61 -35.51
C SER A 13 -18.97 -45.27 -36.73
N ASP A 14 -18.85 -44.54 -37.84
CA ASP A 14 -18.23 -45.02 -39.08
C ASP A 14 -16.78 -45.51 -38.84
N ALA A 15 -16.48 -46.73 -39.27
CA ALA A 15 -15.23 -47.41 -39.00
C ALA A 15 -14.03 -46.74 -39.69
N GLU A 16 -14.25 -46.15 -40.88
CA GLU A 16 -13.21 -45.44 -41.61
C GLU A 16 -12.85 -44.12 -40.92
N TRP A 17 -13.87 -43.35 -40.53
CA TRP A 17 -13.71 -42.15 -39.71
C TRP A 17 -13.02 -42.45 -38.37
N CYS A 18 -13.40 -43.54 -37.68
CA CYS A 18 -12.77 -43.92 -36.42
C CYS A 18 -11.27 -44.24 -36.58
N LYS A 19 -10.90 -44.90 -37.68
CA LYS A 19 -9.50 -45.20 -38.01
C LYS A 19 -8.71 -43.93 -38.30
N GLU A 20 -9.29 -43.00 -39.06
CA GLU A 20 -8.66 -41.70 -39.39
C GLU A 20 -8.39 -40.86 -38.13
N VAL A 21 -9.37 -40.75 -37.22
CA VAL A 21 -9.21 -39.98 -35.98
C VAL A 21 -8.13 -40.59 -35.08
N LYS A 22 -8.09 -41.92 -34.93
CA LYS A 22 -7.05 -42.61 -34.14
C LYS A 22 -5.66 -42.46 -34.75
N GLY A 23 -5.55 -42.55 -36.08
CA GLY A 23 -4.30 -42.29 -36.80
C GLY A 23 -3.80 -40.85 -36.61
N SER A 24 -4.68 -39.86 -36.72
CA SER A 24 -4.32 -38.45 -36.48
C SER A 24 -3.82 -38.20 -35.05
N ILE A 25 -4.36 -38.92 -34.06
CA ILE A 25 -3.89 -38.83 -32.66
C ILE A 25 -2.51 -39.46 -32.49
N TYR A 26 -2.27 -40.60 -33.13
CA TYR A 26 -0.94 -41.20 -33.17
C TYR A 26 0.10 -40.22 -33.74
N ASP A 27 -0.20 -39.62 -34.89
CA ASP A 27 0.69 -38.64 -35.53
C ASP A 27 0.93 -37.41 -34.64
N MET A 28 -0.11 -36.92 -33.96
CA MET A 28 0.00 -35.79 -33.03
C MET A 28 0.88 -36.09 -31.82
N VAL A 29 0.81 -37.31 -31.26
CA VAL A 29 1.68 -37.73 -30.16
C VAL A 29 3.13 -37.86 -30.61
N VAL A 30 3.35 -38.44 -31.80
CA VAL A 30 4.68 -38.55 -32.42
C VAL A 30 5.29 -37.16 -32.61
N GLU A 31 4.53 -36.23 -33.19
CA GLU A 31 4.96 -34.83 -33.38
C GLU A 31 5.26 -34.15 -32.04
N GLY A 32 4.42 -34.36 -31.02
CA GLY A 32 4.64 -33.84 -29.67
C GLY A 32 5.96 -34.33 -29.06
N PHE A 33 6.25 -35.63 -29.14
CA PHE A 33 7.52 -36.18 -28.65
C PHE A 33 8.73 -35.66 -29.42
N GLN A 34 8.64 -35.57 -30.76
CA GLN A 34 9.71 -35.03 -31.58
C GLN A 34 9.96 -33.54 -31.26
N LEU A 35 8.91 -32.78 -31.02
CA LEU A 35 8.99 -31.36 -30.67
C LEU A 35 9.65 -31.15 -29.32
N LEU A 36 9.22 -31.88 -28.29
CA LEU A 36 9.84 -31.85 -26.96
C LEU A 36 11.31 -32.28 -27.02
N SER A 37 11.60 -33.38 -27.73
CA SER A 37 12.98 -33.86 -27.94
C SER A 37 13.86 -32.80 -28.58
N ARG A 38 13.36 -32.11 -29.62
CA ARG A 38 14.10 -31.04 -30.31
C ARG A 38 14.35 -29.84 -29.40
N TRP A 39 13.36 -29.40 -28.64
CA TRP A 39 13.51 -28.27 -27.72
C TRP A 39 14.48 -28.57 -26.58
N THR A 40 14.35 -29.73 -25.94
CA THR A 40 15.27 -30.18 -24.89
C THR A 40 16.69 -30.37 -25.44
N GLY A 41 16.82 -30.92 -26.65
CA GLY A 41 18.08 -31.02 -27.37
C GLY A 41 18.76 -29.68 -27.60
N HIS A 42 18.01 -28.65 -28.01
CA HIS A 42 18.56 -27.29 -28.18
C HIS A 42 19.11 -26.69 -26.88
N ILE A 43 18.42 -26.88 -25.75
CA ILE A 43 18.90 -26.42 -24.44
C ILE A 43 20.21 -27.15 -24.09
N TRP A 44 20.24 -28.46 -24.32
CA TRP A 44 21.42 -29.29 -24.02
C TRP A 44 22.63 -28.90 -24.88
N GLU A 45 22.43 -28.71 -26.19
CA GLU A 45 23.46 -28.24 -27.12
C GLU A 45 23.99 -26.84 -26.75
N GLN A 46 23.10 -25.91 -26.39
CA GLN A 46 23.50 -24.57 -25.93
C GLN A 46 24.36 -24.66 -24.68
N CYS A 47 23.92 -25.44 -23.68
CA CYS A 47 24.67 -25.62 -22.44
C CYS A 47 26.05 -26.21 -22.71
N ALA A 48 26.12 -27.30 -23.49
CA ALA A 48 27.40 -27.92 -23.87
C ALA A 48 28.33 -26.93 -24.57
N TRP A 49 27.79 -26.11 -25.48
CA TRP A 49 28.56 -25.07 -26.15
C TRP A 49 29.09 -24.02 -25.18
N LYS A 50 28.26 -23.52 -24.25
CA LYS A 50 28.63 -22.53 -23.23
C LYS A 50 29.70 -23.07 -22.28
N PHE A 51 29.57 -24.31 -21.82
CA PHE A 51 30.58 -24.96 -20.99
C PHE A 51 31.91 -25.18 -21.73
N SER A 52 31.89 -25.40 -23.04
CA SER A 52 33.12 -25.51 -23.85
C SER A 52 33.80 -24.17 -24.16
N ARG A 53 33.11 -23.04 -23.93
CA ARG A 53 33.58 -21.70 -24.28
C ARG A 53 33.34 -20.71 -23.13
N PRO A 54 34.26 -20.65 -22.15
CA PRO A 54 34.23 -19.66 -21.09
C PRO A 54 34.19 -18.22 -21.64
N CYS A 55 33.43 -17.35 -20.98
CA CYS A 55 33.35 -15.94 -21.30
C CYS A 55 34.72 -15.26 -21.13
N LYS A 56 35.12 -14.47 -22.13
CA LYS A 56 36.41 -13.77 -22.16
C LYS A 56 36.33 -12.34 -21.63
N ASP A 57 35.15 -11.72 -21.70
CA ASP A 57 34.90 -10.33 -21.38
C ASP A 57 34.11 -10.23 -20.07
N VAL A 58 34.80 -10.39 -18.95
CA VAL A 58 34.21 -10.22 -17.61
C VAL A 58 34.03 -8.71 -17.35
N PRO A 59 32.91 -8.24 -16.77
CA PRO A 59 32.66 -6.82 -16.54
C PRO A 59 33.80 -6.14 -15.76
N THR A 60 34.23 -4.96 -16.23
CA THR A 60 35.37 -4.19 -15.68
C THR A 60 35.11 -3.63 -14.25
N GLU A 61 33.88 -3.74 -13.75
CA GLU A 61 33.46 -3.28 -12.41
C GLU A 61 33.95 -4.20 -11.27
N LEU A 62 34.46 -5.38 -11.58
CA LEU A 62 35.09 -6.28 -10.61
C LEU A 62 36.50 -5.75 -10.31
N GLN A 63 36.68 -5.18 -9.11
CA GLN A 63 37.95 -4.63 -8.62
C GLN A 63 39.10 -5.65 -8.58
N ASP A 64 38.81 -6.96 -8.75
CA ASP A 64 39.84 -8.01 -8.79
C ASP A 64 39.44 -9.22 -9.70
N PRO A 65 39.80 -9.22 -10.99
CA PRO A 65 39.44 -10.29 -11.94
C PRO A 65 40.16 -11.64 -11.68
N SER A 66 41.16 -11.68 -10.80
CA SER A 66 41.88 -12.92 -10.42
C SER A 66 41.15 -13.82 -9.43
N GLY A 67 40.05 -13.37 -8.82
CA GLY A 67 39.24 -14.17 -7.88
C GLY A 67 38.10 -14.97 -8.52
N LEU A 68 37.89 -14.84 -9.83
CA LEU A 68 36.73 -15.40 -10.52
C LEU A 68 36.90 -16.90 -10.79
N SER A 69 35.92 -17.72 -10.39
CA SER A 69 35.93 -19.16 -10.69
C SER A 69 35.76 -19.40 -12.20
N ASP A 70 36.38 -20.46 -12.72
CA ASP A 70 36.16 -20.90 -14.10
C ASP A 70 34.69 -21.30 -14.36
N TYR A 71 33.96 -21.73 -13.33
CA TYR A 71 32.53 -22.00 -13.42
C TYR A 71 31.69 -20.73 -13.65
N GLU A 72 32.05 -19.62 -13.01
CA GLU A 72 31.36 -18.33 -13.21
C GLU A 72 31.48 -17.82 -14.65
N LYS A 73 32.63 -18.08 -15.30
CA LYS A 73 32.89 -17.67 -16.69
C LYS A 73 32.03 -18.45 -17.68
N VAL A 74 31.67 -19.70 -17.39
CA VAL A 74 30.87 -20.56 -18.28
C VAL A 74 29.38 -20.48 -18.00
N VAL A 75 28.97 -20.05 -16.80
CA VAL A 75 27.56 -19.88 -16.41
C VAL A 75 27.23 -18.40 -16.18
N ARG A 76 27.54 -17.85 -14.99
CA ARG A 76 27.09 -16.52 -14.54
C ARG A 76 27.25 -15.40 -15.58
N TYR A 77 28.42 -15.35 -16.22
CA TYR A 77 28.78 -14.29 -17.20
C TYR A 77 28.63 -14.71 -18.66
N ASN A 78 28.16 -15.93 -18.93
CA ASN A 78 28.08 -16.47 -20.30
C ASN A 78 26.66 -16.44 -20.89
N TYR A 79 25.65 -15.98 -20.13
CA TYR A 79 24.28 -15.81 -20.61
C TYR A 79 23.88 -14.34 -20.56
N SER A 80 23.61 -13.76 -21.72
CA SER A 80 23.01 -12.43 -21.89
C SER A 80 21.56 -12.37 -21.41
N SER A 81 21.02 -11.15 -21.26
CA SER A 81 19.62 -10.91 -20.89
C SER A 81 18.65 -11.58 -21.88
N GLU A 82 18.92 -11.45 -23.17
CA GLU A 82 18.13 -12.00 -24.26
C GLU A 82 18.17 -13.53 -24.26
N GLU A 83 19.34 -14.12 -24.02
CA GLU A 83 19.49 -15.58 -23.92
C GLU A 83 18.77 -16.14 -22.69
N ARG A 84 18.84 -15.46 -21.54
CA ARG A 84 18.09 -15.88 -20.33
C ARG A 84 16.59 -15.84 -20.57
N LYS A 85 16.08 -14.77 -21.19
CA LYS A 85 14.68 -14.68 -21.59
C LYS A 85 14.28 -15.83 -22.52
N ALA A 86 15.05 -16.06 -23.59
CA ALA A 86 14.75 -17.13 -24.55
C ALA A 86 14.78 -18.52 -23.89
N LEU A 87 15.71 -18.74 -22.95
CA LEU A 87 15.80 -19.98 -22.20
C LEU A 87 14.56 -20.18 -21.30
N VAL A 88 14.11 -19.15 -20.58
CA VAL A 88 12.86 -19.22 -19.79
C VAL A 88 11.65 -19.52 -20.67
N GLU A 89 11.53 -18.88 -21.83
CA GLU A 89 10.44 -19.13 -22.78
C GLU A 89 10.46 -20.57 -23.29
N LEU A 90 11.63 -21.09 -23.68
CA LEU A 90 11.77 -22.45 -24.19
C LEU A 90 11.48 -23.51 -23.10
N ILE A 91 11.96 -23.29 -21.87
CA ILE A 91 11.63 -24.13 -20.71
C ILE A 91 10.11 -24.10 -20.47
N SER A 92 9.49 -22.92 -20.55
CA SER A 92 8.03 -22.78 -20.42
C SER A 92 7.28 -23.57 -21.48
N TYR A 93 7.75 -23.59 -22.72
CA TYR A 93 7.15 -24.40 -23.79
C TYR A 93 7.29 -25.90 -23.52
N ILE A 94 8.48 -26.38 -23.14
CA ILE A 94 8.73 -27.79 -22.81
C ILE A 94 7.82 -28.23 -21.67
N LYS A 95 7.82 -27.50 -20.55
CA LYS A 95 7.03 -27.86 -19.35
C LYS A 95 5.53 -27.76 -19.59
N SER A 96 5.07 -26.75 -20.31
CA SER A 96 3.63 -26.59 -20.61
C SER A 96 3.13 -27.65 -21.58
N ALA A 97 3.84 -27.89 -22.69
CA ALA A 97 3.48 -28.94 -23.64
C ALA A 97 3.56 -30.32 -23.00
N GLY A 98 4.59 -30.58 -22.20
CA GLY A 98 4.74 -31.79 -21.40
C GLY A 98 3.55 -32.01 -20.47
N SER A 99 3.15 -31.00 -19.70
CA SER A 99 1.97 -31.06 -18.82
C SER A 99 0.67 -31.34 -19.59
N MET A 100 0.49 -30.73 -20.76
CA MET A 100 -0.67 -30.98 -21.61
C MET A 100 -0.71 -32.43 -22.12
N MET A 101 0.43 -32.95 -22.58
CA MET A 101 0.56 -34.34 -23.02
C MET A 101 0.32 -35.33 -21.88
N HIS A 102 0.85 -35.05 -20.68
CA HIS A 102 0.63 -35.89 -19.50
C HIS A 102 -0.86 -35.95 -19.10
N LYS A 103 -1.60 -34.83 -19.22
CA LYS A 103 -3.05 -34.81 -18.93
C LYS A 103 -3.87 -35.66 -19.89
N CYS A 104 -3.35 -35.91 -21.10
CA CYS A 104 -4.06 -36.65 -22.13
C CYS A 104 -3.71 -38.14 -22.19
N ASP A 105 -2.67 -38.58 -21.47
CA ASP A 105 -2.12 -39.96 -21.46
C ASP A 105 -3.21 -41.05 -21.47
N THR A 106 -4.02 -41.10 -20.42
CA THR A 106 -5.08 -42.12 -20.27
C THR A 106 -6.19 -42.00 -21.33
N VAL A 107 -6.38 -40.83 -21.92
CA VAL A 107 -7.42 -40.58 -22.92
C VAL A 107 -6.97 -41.09 -24.29
N VAL A 108 -5.68 -40.99 -24.61
CA VAL A 108 -5.12 -41.38 -25.91
C VAL A 108 -4.66 -42.84 -25.95
N ALA A 109 -4.42 -43.48 -24.80
CA ALA A 109 -3.86 -44.84 -24.70
C ALA A 109 -4.53 -45.87 -25.63
N ASP A 110 -5.85 -46.04 -25.58
CA ASP A 110 -6.58 -47.01 -26.41
C ASP A 110 -6.36 -46.77 -27.91
N ALA A 111 -6.39 -45.50 -28.33
CA ALA A 111 -6.24 -45.10 -29.73
C ALA A 111 -4.82 -45.36 -30.22
N LEU A 112 -3.81 -45.09 -29.39
CA LEU A 112 -2.41 -45.35 -29.69
C LEU A 112 -2.16 -46.86 -29.82
N TRP A 113 -2.61 -47.65 -28.84
CA TRP A 113 -2.43 -49.11 -28.84
C TRP A 113 -3.13 -49.77 -30.03
N GLU A 114 -4.33 -49.33 -30.37
CA GLU A 114 -5.07 -49.86 -31.52
C GLU A 114 -4.40 -49.51 -32.85
N THR A 115 -3.85 -48.30 -32.98
CA THR A 115 -3.11 -47.88 -34.16
C THR A 115 -1.83 -48.71 -34.32
N ILE A 116 -1.05 -48.86 -33.24
CA ILE A 116 0.16 -49.70 -33.23
C ILE A 116 -0.19 -51.16 -33.57
N HIS A 117 -1.22 -51.72 -32.95
CA HIS A 117 -1.69 -53.07 -33.24
C HIS A 117 -2.06 -53.22 -34.72
N SER A 118 -2.81 -52.27 -35.26
CA SER A 118 -3.23 -52.27 -36.67
C SER A 118 -2.04 -52.32 -37.61
N GLU A 119 -1.01 -51.51 -37.35
CA GLU A 119 0.19 -51.47 -38.19
C GLU A 119 1.06 -52.72 -38.06
N VAL A 120 1.19 -53.27 -36.85
CA VAL A 120 1.89 -54.55 -36.63
C VAL A 120 1.17 -55.69 -37.34
N GLN A 121 -0.16 -55.77 -37.24
CA GLN A 121 -0.93 -56.80 -37.91
C GLN A 121 -0.93 -56.63 -39.43
N ASP A 122 -0.97 -55.41 -39.97
CA ASP A 122 -0.84 -55.20 -41.41
C ASP A 122 0.54 -55.61 -41.94
N PHE A 123 1.61 -55.26 -41.20
CA PHE A 123 2.95 -55.69 -41.55
C PHE A 123 3.07 -57.21 -41.54
N VAL A 124 2.70 -57.85 -40.43
CA VAL A 124 2.91 -59.28 -40.22
C VAL A 124 1.96 -60.10 -41.09
N GLN A 125 0.67 -59.75 -41.19
CA GLN A 125 -0.32 -60.55 -41.91
C GLN A 125 -0.35 -60.27 -43.42
N ASN A 126 -0.16 -59.02 -43.87
CA ASN A 126 -0.29 -58.61 -45.29
C ASN A 126 1.05 -58.36 -45.98
N THR A 127 1.91 -57.52 -45.37
CA THR A 127 3.18 -57.13 -45.98
C THR A 127 4.13 -58.32 -46.10
N LEU A 128 4.36 -59.06 -45.01
CA LEU A 128 5.20 -60.26 -45.03
C LEU A 128 4.61 -61.39 -45.90
N ALA A 129 3.28 -61.56 -45.95
CA ALA A 129 2.64 -62.52 -46.85
C ALA A 129 2.93 -62.22 -48.32
N THR A 130 2.93 -60.94 -48.68
CA THR A 130 3.21 -60.50 -50.05
C THR A 130 4.68 -60.73 -50.39
N MET A 131 5.60 -60.39 -49.48
CA MET A 131 7.04 -60.65 -49.64
C MET A 131 7.38 -62.15 -49.74
N LEU A 132 6.70 -63.01 -48.97
CA LEU A 132 6.84 -64.48 -49.05
C LEU A 132 6.35 -65.04 -50.40
N ARG A 133 5.23 -64.54 -50.92
CA ARG A 133 4.66 -64.98 -52.21
C ARG A 133 5.46 -64.51 -53.42
N THR A 134 6.18 -63.39 -53.29
CA THR A 134 6.88 -62.72 -54.39
C THR A 134 8.41 -62.90 -54.27
N THR A 135 9.05 -62.02 -53.53
CA THR A 135 10.51 -61.83 -53.44
C THR A 135 11.24 -63.01 -52.82
N PHE A 136 10.68 -63.62 -51.77
CA PHE A 136 11.39 -64.64 -50.99
C PHE A 136 10.99 -66.08 -51.29
N LYS A 137 10.03 -66.32 -52.20
CA LYS A 137 9.48 -67.64 -52.52
C LYS A 137 10.51 -68.75 -52.76
N LYS A 138 11.70 -68.41 -53.30
CA LYS A 138 12.78 -69.37 -53.62
C LYS A 138 13.91 -69.41 -52.59
N LYS A 139 13.88 -68.58 -51.54
CA LYS A 139 14.92 -68.48 -50.51
C LYS A 139 14.45 -69.12 -49.22
N LYS A 140 14.80 -70.38 -49.02
CA LYS A 140 14.29 -71.19 -47.89
C LYS A 140 14.61 -70.61 -46.52
N ASP A 141 15.85 -70.15 -46.31
CA ASP A 141 16.29 -69.65 -45.00
C ASP A 141 15.62 -68.32 -44.62
N VAL A 142 15.51 -67.40 -45.59
CA VAL A 142 14.83 -66.10 -45.39
C VAL A 142 13.31 -66.30 -45.28
N SER A 143 12.72 -67.20 -46.07
CA SER A 143 11.29 -67.53 -45.96
C SER A 143 10.94 -68.09 -44.59
N ARG A 144 11.84 -68.90 -43.99
CA ARG A 144 11.67 -69.40 -42.62
C ARG A 144 11.60 -68.25 -41.61
N LEU A 145 12.55 -67.31 -41.65
CA LEU A 145 12.58 -66.15 -40.76
C LEU A 145 11.33 -65.27 -40.88
N LEU A 146 10.81 -65.08 -42.11
CA LEU A 146 9.56 -64.35 -42.35
C LEU A 146 8.33 -65.12 -41.81
N SER A 147 8.32 -66.46 -41.87
CA SER A 147 7.26 -67.27 -41.24
C SER A 147 7.35 -67.24 -39.72
N ASP A 148 8.56 -67.22 -39.17
CA ASP A 148 8.78 -67.11 -37.72
C ASP A 148 8.22 -65.77 -37.19
N MET A 149 8.48 -64.65 -37.88
CA MET A 149 7.86 -63.34 -37.56
C MET A 149 6.33 -63.42 -37.52
N ARG A 150 5.74 -64.12 -38.50
CA ARG A 150 4.29 -64.32 -38.60
C ARG A 150 3.75 -65.14 -37.45
N THR A 151 4.43 -66.22 -37.11
CA THR A 151 4.04 -67.12 -36.02
C THR A 151 4.12 -66.43 -34.66
N LEU A 152 5.11 -65.55 -34.47
CA LEU A 152 5.36 -64.88 -33.20
C LEU A 152 4.42 -63.70 -32.91
N SER A 153 3.92 -63.01 -33.95
CA SER A 153 3.25 -61.70 -33.77
C SER A 153 1.92 -61.55 -34.49
N ALA A 154 1.50 -62.48 -35.35
CA ALA A 154 0.18 -62.40 -35.97
C ALA A 154 -0.92 -62.82 -34.98
N ASP A 155 -1.88 -61.93 -34.73
CA ASP A 155 -3.13 -62.24 -34.03
C ASP A 155 -4.18 -62.70 -35.05
N TRP A 156 -4.25 -64.03 -35.24
CA TRP A 156 -5.20 -64.62 -36.17
C TRP A 156 -6.62 -64.63 -35.57
N MET A 157 -7.60 -64.16 -36.33
CA MET A 157 -9.01 -64.34 -35.98
C MET A 157 -9.30 -65.84 -35.83
N GLY A 158 -10.13 -66.23 -34.84
CA GLY A 158 -10.37 -67.64 -34.47
C GLY A 158 -10.90 -68.56 -35.59
N ASN A 159 -11.26 -68.01 -36.75
CA ASN A 159 -11.73 -68.74 -37.93
C ASN A 159 -10.66 -68.82 -39.06
N ALA A 160 -9.50 -68.19 -38.87
CA ALA A 160 -8.42 -68.04 -39.85
C ALA A 160 -7.20 -68.94 -39.57
N SER A 161 -7.21 -69.73 -38.50
CA SER A 161 -6.22 -70.78 -38.24
C SER A 161 -6.43 -71.98 -39.18
N LYS A 162 -6.13 -71.79 -40.48
CA LYS A 162 -5.76 -72.92 -41.32
C LYS A 162 -4.22 -73.05 -41.33
N PRO A 163 -3.68 -74.23 -40.99
CA PRO A 163 -2.23 -74.47 -40.95
C PRO A 163 -1.62 -74.36 -42.36
N GLU A 164 -0.33 -74.01 -42.39
CA GLU A 164 0.54 -73.61 -43.51
C GLU A 164 0.62 -74.52 -44.77
N LEU A 165 -0.24 -75.53 -44.96
CA LEU A 165 -0.08 -76.50 -46.06
C LEU A 165 -0.70 -76.13 -47.43
N ASP A 166 -1.61 -75.16 -47.53
CA ASP A 166 -2.32 -74.89 -48.80
C ASP A 166 -1.74 -73.75 -49.67
N LEU A 167 -0.70 -73.03 -49.23
CA LEU A 167 -0.13 -71.93 -50.02
C LEU A 167 0.82 -72.39 -51.14
N LEU A 168 1.12 -73.68 -51.22
CA LEU A 168 1.93 -74.25 -52.31
C LEU A 168 1.08 -74.89 -53.43
N SER A 169 -0.26 -74.96 -53.29
CA SER A 169 -1.11 -75.77 -54.18
C SER A 169 -2.17 -75.02 -55.00
N SER A 170 -2.26 -73.68 -54.98
CA SER A 170 -3.11 -72.95 -55.95
C SER A 170 -2.30 -72.35 -57.11
N GLN A 171 -2.11 -73.17 -58.15
CA GLN A 171 -1.97 -72.64 -59.49
C GLN A 171 -3.38 -72.49 -60.08
N HIS A 172 -3.66 -71.29 -60.60
CA HIS A 172 -4.77 -70.89 -61.49
C HIS A 172 -5.96 -70.16 -60.85
N GLY A 173 -6.29 -69.01 -61.45
CA GLY A 173 -7.56 -68.30 -61.28
C GLY A 173 -7.39 -66.95 -60.60
N GLY A 174 -7.63 -65.86 -61.33
CA GLY A 174 -7.54 -64.50 -60.82
C GLY A 174 -8.59 -64.21 -59.75
N GLU A 175 -8.13 -64.00 -58.53
CA GLU A 175 -8.78 -63.11 -57.57
C GLU A 175 -7.77 -62.02 -57.21
N GLU A 176 -8.18 -60.78 -57.39
CA GLU A 176 -7.40 -59.61 -57.02
C GLU A 176 -6.95 -59.70 -55.56
N ASN A 177 -5.76 -59.17 -55.33
CA ASN A 177 -4.94 -59.20 -54.14
C ASN A 177 -5.65 -58.60 -52.90
N ARG A 178 -6.72 -59.21 -52.38
CA ARG A 178 -7.34 -58.82 -51.11
C ARG A 178 -6.45 -59.31 -49.97
N GLY A 179 -5.86 -58.37 -49.23
CA GLY A 179 -5.12 -58.65 -48.00
C GLY A 179 -5.99 -59.39 -46.97
N ASN A 180 -5.35 -60.05 -46.02
CA ASN A 180 -6.02 -60.64 -44.87
C ASN A 180 -6.74 -59.53 -44.09
N ILE A 181 -8.02 -59.77 -43.80
CA ILE A 181 -8.86 -58.86 -43.02
C ILE A 181 -8.66 -59.20 -41.55
N PHE A 182 -8.17 -58.24 -40.77
CA PHE A 182 -8.08 -58.31 -39.32
C PHE A 182 -8.82 -57.12 -38.69
N TYR A 183 -9.22 -57.25 -37.43
CA TYR A 183 -9.82 -56.16 -36.67
C TYR A 183 -8.79 -55.60 -35.69
N PRO A 184 -8.45 -54.30 -35.77
CA PRO A 184 -7.58 -53.66 -34.79
C PRO A 184 -8.13 -53.83 -33.37
N ARG A 185 -7.23 -54.11 -32.42
CA ARG A 185 -7.55 -54.24 -30.99
C ARG A 185 -6.76 -53.19 -30.21
N PRO A 186 -7.31 -52.60 -29.15
CA PRO A 186 -6.59 -51.64 -28.29
C PRO A 186 -5.60 -52.38 -27.37
N VAL A 187 -4.62 -53.06 -27.95
CA VAL A 187 -3.59 -53.82 -27.23
C VAL A 187 -2.23 -53.63 -27.89
N ALA A 188 -1.27 -53.13 -27.13
CA ALA A 188 0.08 -52.96 -27.61
C ALA A 188 0.82 -54.31 -27.74
N PRO A 189 1.74 -54.45 -28.71
CA PRO A 189 2.67 -55.57 -28.72
C PRO A 189 3.55 -55.53 -27.47
N THR A 190 3.89 -56.70 -26.93
CA THR A 190 4.85 -56.79 -25.82
C THR A 190 6.24 -56.37 -26.28
N SER A 191 7.07 -55.83 -25.37
CA SER A 191 8.47 -55.50 -25.67
C SER A 191 9.25 -56.68 -26.24
N ALA A 192 8.97 -57.89 -25.76
CA ALA A 192 9.53 -59.13 -26.30
C ALA A 192 9.12 -59.37 -27.76
N GLN A 193 7.85 -59.18 -28.14
CA GLN A 193 7.40 -59.28 -29.53
C GLN A 193 8.08 -58.23 -30.41
N VAL A 194 8.17 -56.99 -29.96
CA VAL A 194 8.86 -55.91 -30.69
C VAL A 194 10.33 -56.26 -30.92
N HIS A 195 11.07 -56.64 -29.89
CA HIS A 195 12.48 -56.99 -30.01
C HIS A 195 12.72 -58.26 -30.83
N CYS A 196 11.86 -59.28 -30.73
CA CYS A 196 11.93 -60.47 -31.57
C CYS A 196 11.72 -60.12 -33.04
N LEU A 197 10.73 -59.27 -33.37
CA LEU A 197 10.51 -58.80 -34.74
C LEU A 197 11.71 -58.00 -35.25
N GLN A 198 12.26 -57.10 -34.44
CA GLN A 198 13.47 -56.33 -34.80
C GLN A 198 14.66 -57.25 -35.07
N PHE A 199 14.90 -58.22 -34.19
CA PHE A 199 15.98 -59.20 -34.36
C PHE A 199 15.81 -60.00 -35.65
N LEU A 200 14.62 -60.52 -35.92
CA LEU A 200 14.36 -61.28 -37.14
C LEU A 200 14.49 -60.41 -38.40
N ILE A 201 14.06 -59.14 -38.35
CA ILE A 201 14.21 -58.21 -39.49
C ILE A 201 15.69 -57.93 -39.71
N TYR A 202 16.44 -57.72 -38.64
CA TYR A 202 17.89 -57.55 -38.70
C TYR A 202 18.60 -58.78 -39.28
N GLU A 203 18.22 -59.99 -38.86
CA GLU A 203 18.77 -61.24 -39.40
C GLU A 203 18.48 -61.40 -40.89
N VAL A 204 17.27 -61.04 -41.33
CA VAL A 204 16.88 -61.06 -42.74
C VAL A 204 17.75 -60.09 -43.55
N VAL A 205 18.01 -58.88 -43.03
CA VAL A 205 18.75 -57.84 -43.75
C VAL A 205 20.26 -58.04 -43.70
N SER A 206 20.80 -58.47 -42.56
CA SER A 206 22.24 -58.58 -42.29
C SER A 206 22.81 -59.98 -42.55
N GLY A 207 21.94 -60.99 -42.75
CA GLY A 207 22.33 -62.39 -42.99
C GLY A 207 23.14 -63.01 -41.86
N GLY A 208 22.88 -62.61 -40.60
CA GLY A 208 23.56 -63.13 -39.40
C GLY A 208 25.03 -62.71 -39.21
N ASN A 209 25.58 -61.81 -40.03
CA ASN A 209 26.98 -61.37 -39.91
C ASN A 209 27.13 -60.13 -39.01
N LEU A 210 27.43 -60.33 -37.73
CA LEU A 210 27.62 -59.29 -36.69
C LEU A 210 28.83 -58.33 -36.89
N ARG A 211 29.61 -58.44 -37.97
CA ARG A 211 30.96 -57.82 -38.07
C ARG A 211 31.31 -57.14 -39.40
N LYS A 212 30.40 -56.40 -40.04
CA LYS A 212 30.79 -55.47 -41.12
C LYS A 212 30.67 -54.01 -40.63
N PRO A 213 31.77 -53.23 -40.61
CA PRO A 213 31.69 -51.80 -40.33
C PRO A 213 31.16 -51.09 -41.58
N GLY A 214 29.91 -50.61 -41.51
CA GLY A 214 29.30 -49.87 -42.61
C GLY A 214 27.77 -49.87 -42.57
N GLY A 215 27.17 -49.30 -41.52
CA GLY A 215 25.72 -49.04 -41.41
C GLY A 215 24.83 -50.29 -41.34
N LEU A 216 23.80 -50.25 -40.48
CA LEU A 216 22.81 -51.34 -40.32
C LEU A 216 22.12 -51.76 -41.64
N PHE A 217 22.03 -50.84 -42.61
CA PHE A 217 21.42 -51.03 -43.92
C PHE A 217 22.35 -50.56 -45.07
N GLY A 218 23.66 -50.44 -44.80
CA GLY A 218 24.64 -49.95 -45.77
C GLY A 218 24.97 -50.98 -46.87
N ASN A 219 24.52 -50.70 -48.09
CA ASN A 219 24.74 -51.44 -49.35
C ASN A 219 26.14 -52.11 -49.45
N SER A 220 26.28 -53.38 -49.84
CA SER A 220 26.44 -53.79 -51.26
C SER A 220 26.42 -55.32 -51.46
N SER A 221 25.74 -56.07 -50.59
CA SER A 221 25.64 -57.53 -50.72
C SER A 221 24.38 -58.13 -50.10
N SER A 222 23.31 -57.35 -49.90
CA SER A 222 22.02 -57.92 -49.51
C SER A 222 21.33 -58.44 -50.77
N GLU A 223 20.98 -59.72 -50.80
CA GLU A 223 20.26 -60.30 -51.93
C GLU A 223 18.76 -59.90 -51.95
N ILE A 224 18.41 -58.79 -51.29
CA ILE A 224 17.04 -58.30 -51.09
C ILE A 224 16.79 -57.12 -52.03
N PRO A 225 15.65 -57.08 -52.77
CA PRO A 225 15.27 -55.92 -53.57
C PRO A 225 15.21 -54.63 -52.74
N VAL A 226 15.68 -53.52 -53.31
CA VAL A 226 15.77 -52.21 -52.63
C VAL A 226 14.41 -51.75 -52.05
N ASN A 227 13.30 -52.05 -52.73
CA ASN A 227 11.98 -51.66 -52.24
C ASN A 227 11.57 -52.44 -50.98
N ASP A 228 11.78 -53.76 -50.97
CA ASP A 228 11.48 -54.59 -49.79
C ASP A 228 12.43 -54.28 -48.64
N LEU A 229 13.70 -54.01 -48.94
CA LEU A 229 14.70 -53.57 -47.97
C LEU A 229 14.26 -52.28 -47.27
N LYS A 230 13.79 -51.29 -48.03
CA LYS A 230 13.25 -50.03 -47.47
C LYS A 230 12.03 -50.26 -46.59
N VAL A 231 11.13 -51.16 -46.96
CA VAL A 231 9.95 -51.50 -46.15
C VAL A 231 10.35 -52.15 -44.84
N LEU A 232 11.28 -53.11 -44.88
CA LEU A 232 11.83 -53.76 -43.68
C LEU A 232 12.58 -52.77 -42.78
N GLU A 233 13.40 -51.90 -43.36
CA GLU A 233 14.14 -50.84 -42.66
C GLU A 233 13.19 -49.83 -41.99
N THR A 234 12.21 -49.34 -42.74
CA THR A 234 11.22 -48.38 -42.23
C THR A 234 10.45 -48.97 -41.05
N PHE A 235 10.00 -50.22 -41.18
CA PHE A 235 9.27 -50.89 -40.10
C PHE A 235 10.17 -51.22 -38.91
N PHE A 236 11.45 -51.56 -39.13
CA PHE A 236 12.44 -51.76 -38.06
C PHE A 236 12.60 -50.52 -37.17
N TYR A 237 12.73 -49.34 -37.79
CA TYR A 237 12.79 -48.07 -37.03
C TYR A 237 11.45 -47.72 -36.38
N LYS A 238 10.33 -48.04 -37.04
CA LYS A 238 8.98 -47.84 -36.48
C LYS A 238 8.74 -48.68 -35.22
N LEU A 239 9.20 -49.94 -35.22
CA LEU A 239 9.18 -50.82 -34.06
C LEU A 239 9.94 -50.23 -32.87
N SER A 240 11.11 -49.60 -33.10
CA SER A 240 11.84 -48.89 -32.03
C SER A 240 11.01 -47.74 -31.47
N PHE A 241 10.39 -46.94 -32.35
CA PHE A 241 9.62 -45.78 -31.93
C PHE A 241 8.33 -46.16 -31.19
N PHE A 242 7.72 -47.31 -31.51
CA PHE A 242 6.55 -47.79 -30.77
C PHE A 242 6.84 -47.99 -29.29
N LEU A 243 8.05 -48.42 -28.89
CA LEU A 243 8.39 -48.57 -27.48
C LEU A 243 8.28 -47.23 -26.73
N HIS A 244 8.67 -46.13 -27.35
CA HIS A 244 8.52 -44.79 -26.76
C HIS A 244 7.05 -44.36 -26.60
N ILE A 245 6.18 -44.77 -27.53
CA ILE A 245 4.74 -44.48 -27.45
C ILE A 245 4.05 -45.39 -26.43
N ILE A 246 4.47 -46.66 -26.34
CA ILE A 246 3.95 -47.63 -25.37
C ILE A 246 4.35 -47.19 -23.95
N ASP A 247 5.61 -46.81 -23.75
CA ASP A 247 6.12 -46.22 -22.51
C ASP A 247 5.91 -44.70 -22.50
N TYR A 248 4.67 -44.27 -22.77
CA TYR A 248 4.29 -42.86 -22.97
C TYR A 248 4.77 -41.96 -21.82
N THR A 249 4.41 -42.30 -20.59
CA THR A 249 4.73 -41.50 -19.39
C THR A 249 6.24 -41.40 -19.18
N ALA A 250 6.98 -42.51 -19.27
CA ALA A 250 8.41 -42.53 -19.05
C ALA A 250 9.18 -41.77 -20.14
N THR A 251 8.73 -41.89 -21.40
CA THR A 251 9.27 -41.10 -22.50
C THR A 251 9.03 -39.61 -22.26
N LEU A 252 7.81 -39.23 -21.87
CA LEU A 252 7.46 -37.85 -21.60
C LEU A 252 8.27 -37.24 -20.44
N GLU A 253 8.44 -37.97 -19.34
CA GLU A 253 9.29 -37.56 -18.22
C GLU A 253 10.73 -37.32 -18.68
N THR A 254 11.28 -38.23 -19.48
CA THR A 254 12.65 -38.09 -20.04
C THR A 254 12.77 -36.88 -20.97
N LEU A 255 11.78 -36.64 -21.83
CA LEU A 255 11.81 -35.53 -22.78
C LEU A 255 11.63 -34.15 -22.13
N THR A 256 11.12 -34.11 -20.90
CA THR A 256 10.87 -32.88 -20.14
C THR A 256 11.84 -32.68 -18.97
N ASP A 257 12.80 -33.60 -18.78
CA ASP A 257 13.86 -33.54 -17.77
C ASP A 257 14.91 -32.49 -18.16
N LEU A 258 14.97 -31.41 -17.40
CA LEU A 258 15.95 -30.35 -17.52
C LEU A 258 16.86 -30.25 -16.29
N GLY A 259 16.88 -31.29 -15.43
CA GLY A 259 17.64 -31.30 -14.17
C GLY A 259 19.15 -31.19 -14.37
N PHE A 260 19.65 -31.53 -15.56
CA PHE A 260 21.07 -31.36 -15.92
C PHE A 260 21.57 -29.91 -15.81
N LEU A 261 20.67 -28.91 -15.81
CA LEU A 261 21.03 -27.49 -15.70
C LEU A 261 21.52 -27.08 -14.31
N TRP A 262 21.26 -27.88 -13.27
CA TRP A 262 21.69 -27.57 -11.90
C TRP A 262 23.05 -28.17 -11.54
N TYR A 263 23.33 -29.39 -12.01
CA TYR A 263 24.52 -30.16 -11.63
C TYR A 263 25.83 -29.51 -12.11
N ARG A 264 26.84 -29.55 -11.24
CA ARG A 264 28.12 -28.85 -11.45
C ARG A 264 29.33 -29.55 -10.81
N GLU A 265 29.22 -30.85 -10.51
CA GLU A 265 30.24 -31.68 -9.86
C GLU A 265 31.64 -31.58 -10.50
N PHE A 266 31.70 -31.58 -11.84
CA PHE A 266 32.95 -31.42 -12.57
C PHE A 266 33.71 -30.15 -12.17
N TYR A 267 32.99 -29.04 -12.02
CA TYR A 267 33.59 -27.75 -11.68
C TYR A 267 33.85 -27.61 -10.18
N LEU A 268 33.08 -28.27 -9.32
CA LEU A 268 33.35 -28.35 -7.88
C LEU A 268 34.69 -29.04 -7.63
N GLU A 269 34.91 -30.20 -8.27
CA GLU A 269 36.16 -30.95 -8.20
C GLU A 269 37.33 -30.13 -8.78
N SER A 270 37.15 -29.55 -9.97
CA SER A 270 38.20 -28.74 -10.62
C SER A 270 38.58 -27.49 -9.82
N SER A 271 37.62 -26.86 -9.14
CA SER A 271 37.84 -25.63 -8.37
C SER A 271 38.21 -25.89 -6.91
N ARG A 272 38.11 -27.13 -6.44
CA ARG A 272 38.33 -27.54 -5.04
C ARG A 272 37.47 -26.75 -4.05
N VAL A 273 36.22 -26.51 -4.41
CA VAL A 273 35.22 -25.86 -3.55
C VAL A 273 34.10 -26.84 -3.23
N ILE A 274 33.50 -26.69 -2.05
CA ILE A 274 32.41 -27.55 -1.60
C ILE A 274 31.14 -27.24 -2.40
N GLN A 275 30.83 -25.96 -2.61
CA GLN A 275 29.68 -25.52 -3.40
C GLN A 275 29.91 -24.12 -3.96
N PHE A 276 29.26 -23.81 -5.08
CA PHE A 276 29.20 -22.45 -5.65
C PHE A 276 28.03 -21.66 -5.07
N PRO A 277 28.13 -20.32 -5.02
CA PRO A 277 27.04 -19.49 -4.53
C PRO A 277 25.87 -19.47 -5.53
N ILE A 278 24.67 -19.11 -5.07
CA ILE A 278 23.42 -19.25 -5.84
C ILE A 278 23.40 -18.40 -7.12
N GLU A 279 24.19 -17.33 -7.20
CA GLU A 279 24.34 -16.49 -8.40
C GLU A 279 25.01 -17.25 -9.57
N CYS A 280 25.59 -18.42 -9.29
CA CYS A 280 26.16 -19.33 -10.28
C CYS A 280 25.22 -20.52 -10.59
N SER A 281 24.07 -20.61 -9.93
CA SER A 281 23.06 -21.62 -10.20
C SER A 281 22.17 -21.15 -11.34
N LEU A 282 22.18 -21.87 -12.45
CA LEU A 282 21.43 -21.49 -13.65
C LEU A 282 19.91 -21.38 -13.38
N PRO A 283 19.26 -22.32 -12.67
CA PRO A 283 17.85 -22.16 -12.29
C PRO A 283 17.57 -20.84 -11.55
N TRP A 284 18.38 -20.51 -10.54
CA TRP A 284 18.23 -19.26 -9.80
C TRP A 284 18.47 -18.02 -10.67
N MET A 285 19.51 -18.03 -11.51
CA MET A 285 19.78 -16.92 -12.44
C MET A 285 18.60 -16.62 -13.37
N LEU A 286 17.86 -17.64 -13.79
CA LEU A 286 16.67 -17.49 -14.62
C LEU A 286 15.52 -16.91 -13.80
N ILE A 287 15.28 -17.39 -12.58
CA ILE A 287 14.26 -16.88 -11.66
C ILE A 287 14.51 -15.40 -11.37
N ASP A 288 15.74 -15.06 -10.97
CA ASP A 288 16.16 -13.71 -10.64
C ASP A 288 15.99 -12.76 -11.85
N HIS A 289 16.38 -13.23 -13.04
CA HIS A 289 16.19 -12.47 -14.27
C HIS A 289 14.71 -12.18 -14.57
N VAL A 290 13.80 -13.13 -14.33
CA VAL A 290 12.36 -12.91 -14.52
C VAL A 290 11.81 -11.87 -13.56
N ILE A 291 12.22 -11.90 -12.28
CA ILE A 291 11.75 -10.96 -11.25
C ILE A 291 12.15 -9.51 -11.58
N GLU A 292 13.39 -9.31 -12.01
CA GLU A 292 13.96 -8.00 -12.33
C GLU A 292 13.57 -7.50 -13.74
N SER A 293 13.00 -8.37 -14.58
CA SER A 293 12.66 -8.02 -15.95
C SER A 293 11.58 -6.92 -16.01
N PRO A 294 11.74 -5.91 -16.87
CA PRO A 294 10.67 -4.95 -17.16
C PRO A 294 9.53 -5.56 -17.99
N ASN A 295 9.74 -6.73 -18.60
CA ASN A 295 8.75 -7.38 -19.45
C ASN A 295 7.66 -8.05 -18.61
N SER A 296 6.46 -7.45 -18.60
CA SER A 296 5.31 -7.95 -17.83
C SER A 296 4.86 -9.37 -18.21
N GLY A 297 5.11 -9.81 -19.45
CA GLY A 297 4.72 -11.14 -19.91
C GLY A 297 5.60 -12.26 -19.35
N LEU A 298 6.88 -11.98 -19.09
CA LEU A 298 7.83 -12.98 -18.59
C LEU A 298 7.54 -13.34 -17.12
N LEU A 299 7.01 -12.38 -16.36
CA LEU A 299 6.69 -12.53 -14.94
C LEU A 299 5.68 -13.66 -14.65
N GLU A 300 4.75 -13.92 -15.58
CA GLU A 300 3.79 -15.02 -15.43
C GLU A 300 4.49 -16.40 -15.42
N SER A 301 5.67 -16.49 -16.00
CA SER A 301 6.51 -17.69 -16.05
C SER A 301 7.52 -17.81 -14.90
N VAL A 302 7.50 -16.92 -13.91
CA VAL A 302 8.55 -16.90 -12.85
C VAL A 302 8.66 -18.20 -12.05
N LEU A 303 7.58 -18.97 -11.95
CA LEU A 303 7.58 -20.27 -11.26
C LEU A 303 8.08 -21.43 -12.13
N ILE A 304 8.16 -21.25 -13.45
CA ILE A 304 8.54 -22.32 -14.37
C ILE A 304 9.98 -22.79 -14.14
N PRO A 305 10.99 -21.91 -13.98
CA PRO A 305 12.35 -22.38 -13.75
C PRO A 305 12.55 -23.12 -12.42
N PHE A 306 11.66 -22.95 -11.44
CA PHE A 306 11.69 -23.76 -10.21
C PHE A 306 11.46 -25.25 -10.50
N ASP A 307 10.81 -25.59 -11.61
CA ASP A 307 10.60 -26.99 -12.00
C ASP A 307 11.91 -27.70 -12.39
N ILE A 308 12.96 -26.96 -12.74
CA ILE A 308 14.30 -27.53 -12.94
C ILE A 308 14.82 -28.17 -11.64
N TYR A 309 14.48 -27.60 -10.48
CA TYR A 309 14.83 -28.22 -9.20
C TYR A 309 14.04 -29.50 -8.94
N ASN A 310 12.78 -29.57 -9.37
CA ASN A 310 11.99 -30.80 -9.30
C ASN A 310 12.65 -31.91 -10.14
N ASP A 311 13.06 -31.58 -11.36
CA ASP A 311 13.78 -32.49 -12.25
C ASP A 311 15.10 -32.96 -11.64
N SER A 312 15.90 -32.01 -11.15
CA SER A 312 17.21 -32.29 -10.53
C SER A 312 17.06 -33.18 -9.30
N ALA A 313 16.04 -32.94 -8.47
CA ALA A 313 15.77 -33.74 -7.28
C ALA A 313 15.34 -35.16 -7.63
N GLN A 314 14.43 -35.30 -8.62
CA GLN A 314 13.98 -36.59 -9.12
C GLN A 314 15.17 -37.39 -9.69
N HIS A 315 16.02 -36.74 -10.48
CA HIS A 315 17.20 -37.36 -11.06
C HIS A 315 18.22 -37.79 -9.99
N ALA A 316 18.45 -36.96 -8.97
CA ALA A 316 19.34 -37.27 -7.85
C ALA A 316 18.88 -38.51 -7.07
N LEU A 317 17.57 -38.62 -6.80
CA LEU A 317 16.99 -39.70 -6.00
C LEU A 317 16.81 -41.00 -6.78
N VAL A 318 16.32 -40.93 -8.02
CA VAL A 318 15.90 -42.12 -8.78
C VAL A 318 17.02 -42.65 -9.67
N VAL A 319 17.76 -41.75 -10.34
CA VAL A 319 18.80 -42.12 -11.32
C VAL A 319 20.15 -42.26 -10.62
N LEU A 320 20.65 -41.19 -9.99
CA LEU A 320 21.96 -41.18 -9.33
C LEU A 320 21.97 -41.91 -7.99
N LYS A 321 20.80 -41.96 -7.33
CA LYS A 321 20.60 -42.55 -6.00
C LYS A 321 21.55 -41.97 -4.95
N GLN A 322 21.82 -40.67 -5.03
CA GLN A 322 22.71 -39.95 -4.13
C GLN A 322 21.91 -38.99 -3.25
N ARG A 323 21.95 -39.23 -1.94
CA ARG A 323 21.23 -38.41 -0.97
C ARG A 323 21.82 -36.99 -0.84
N PHE A 324 23.14 -36.86 -0.79
CA PHE A 324 23.78 -35.56 -0.56
C PHE A 324 23.43 -34.54 -1.65
N LEU A 325 23.30 -34.99 -2.91
CA LEU A 325 22.85 -34.13 -4.02
C LEU A 325 21.44 -33.60 -3.78
N TYR A 326 20.52 -34.44 -3.30
CA TYR A 326 19.18 -34.00 -2.93
C TYR A 326 19.21 -33.01 -1.76
N ASP A 327 20.01 -33.29 -0.71
CA ASP A 327 20.14 -32.41 0.45
C ASP A 327 20.67 -31.01 0.03
N GLU A 328 21.58 -30.94 -0.95
CA GLU A 328 22.07 -29.67 -1.52
C GLU A 328 21.02 -28.95 -2.38
N ILE A 329 20.28 -29.68 -3.23
CA ILE A 329 19.17 -29.13 -4.01
C ILE A 329 18.10 -28.55 -3.09
N GLU A 330 17.73 -29.29 -2.04
CA GLU A 330 16.74 -28.86 -1.06
C GLU A 330 17.17 -27.59 -0.33
N ALA A 331 18.42 -27.55 0.15
CA ALA A 331 18.97 -26.36 0.81
C ALA A 331 19.00 -25.13 -0.12
N GLU A 332 19.39 -25.31 -1.39
CA GLU A 332 19.41 -24.23 -2.37
C GLU A 332 17.99 -23.72 -2.67
N VAL A 333 17.03 -24.63 -2.86
CA VAL A 333 15.62 -24.28 -3.12
C VAL A 333 15.02 -23.53 -1.94
N ASP A 334 15.21 -24.00 -0.70
CA ASP A 334 14.65 -23.36 0.47
C ASP A 334 15.18 -21.91 0.59
N HIS A 335 16.48 -21.69 0.38
CA HIS A 335 17.06 -20.34 0.38
C HIS A 335 16.58 -19.46 -0.78
N CYS A 336 16.59 -19.99 -2.00
CA CYS A 336 16.17 -19.26 -3.20
C CYS A 336 14.68 -18.91 -3.16
N PHE A 337 13.83 -19.80 -2.64
CA PHE A 337 12.39 -19.57 -2.55
C PHE A 337 12.06 -18.45 -1.55
N ASP A 338 12.78 -18.37 -0.42
CA ASP A 338 12.66 -17.27 0.54
C ASP A 338 13.04 -15.92 -0.10
N ILE A 339 14.17 -15.86 -0.82
CA ILE A 339 14.60 -14.66 -1.55
C ILE A 339 13.57 -14.30 -2.63
N PHE A 340 13.05 -15.28 -3.37
CA PHE A 340 12.03 -15.09 -4.39
C PHE A 340 10.77 -14.45 -3.81
N VAL A 341 10.21 -14.99 -2.72
CA VAL A 341 9.00 -14.45 -2.09
C VAL A 341 9.24 -13.03 -1.60
N SER A 342 10.40 -12.75 -1.00
CA SER A 342 10.77 -11.41 -0.55
C SER A 342 10.88 -10.41 -1.71
N LYS A 343 11.68 -10.72 -2.75
CA LYS A 343 11.86 -9.83 -3.92
C LYS A 343 10.55 -9.61 -4.69
N LEU A 344 9.78 -10.68 -4.90
CA LEU A 344 8.47 -10.58 -5.57
C LEU A 344 7.53 -9.66 -4.78
N SER A 345 7.51 -9.81 -3.47
CA SER A 345 6.71 -8.98 -2.57
C SER A 345 7.16 -7.51 -2.59
N GLU A 346 8.46 -7.23 -2.51
CA GLU A 346 8.98 -5.86 -2.63
C GLU A 346 8.59 -5.21 -3.97
N ASN A 347 8.68 -5.97 -5.07
CA ASN A 347 8.30 -5.51 -6.41
C ASN A 347 6.79 -5.25 -6.53
N MET A 348 5.96 -6.14 -5.97
CA MET A 348 4.51 -5.95 -5.90
C MET A 348 4.16 -4.71 -5.08
N PHE A 349 4.71 -4.57 -3.87
CA PHE A 349 4.46 -3.42 -3.01
C PHE A 349 4.86 -2.11 -3.71
N THR A 350 6.05 -2.06 -4.30
CA THR A 350 6.54 -0.90 -5.06
C THR A 350 5.60 -0.56 -6.23
N TYR A 351 5.13 -1.56 -6.95
CA TYR A 351 4.19 -1.41 -8.06
C TYR A 351 2.86 -0.80 -7.60
N TYR A 352 2.19 -1.39 -6.61
CA TYR A 352 0.90 -0.90 -6.13
C TYR A 352 1.00 0.46 -5.41
N LYS A 353 2.11 0.72 -4.70
CA LYS A 353 2.39 2.04 -4.09
C LYS A 353 2.58 3.12 -5.15
N SER A 354 3.31 2.82 -6.23
CA SER A 354 3.51 3.74 -7.35
C SER A 354 2.21 4.03 -8.08
N TRP A 355 1.37 3.01 -8.29
CA TRP A 355 0.05 3.18 -8.87
C TRP A 355 -0.81 4.12 -8.03
N ALA A 356 -0.96 3.83 -6.72
CA ALA A 356 -1.72 4.66 -5.81
C ALA A 356 -1.21 6.11 -5.76
N ALA A 357 0.12 6.30 -5.74
CA ALA A 357 0.73 7.62 -5.73
C ALA A 357 0.47 8.40 -7.01
N SER A 358 0.49 7.73 -8.18
CA SER A 358 0.18 8.34 -9.48
C SER A 358 -1.29 8.76 -9.55
N GLU A 359 -2.20 7.91 -9.09
CA GLU A 359 -3.65 8.16 -9.10
C GLU A 359 -4.06 9.34 -8.18
N LEU A 360 -3.32 9.55 -7.09
CA LEU A 360 -3.55 10.64 -6.14
C LEU A 360 -2.85 11.95 -6.48
N LEU A 361 -2.20 12.07 -7.65
CA LEU A 361 -1.66 13.35 -8.13
C LEU A 361 -2.78 14.28 -8.62
N ASP A 362 -2.63 15.58 -8.40
CA ASP A 362 -3.58 16.58 -8.88
C ASP A 362 -3.58 16.62 -10.43
N PRO A 363 -4.73 16.43 -11.09
CA PRO A 363 -4.82 16.50 -12.55
C PRO A 363 -4.34 17.83 -13.12
N SER A 364 -4.52 18.93 -12.40
CA SER A 364 -4.08 20.28 -12.79
C SER A 364 -2.57 20.41 -12.74
N PHE A 365 -1.92 19.74 -11.77
CA PHE A 365 -0.46 19.65 -11.70
C PHE A 365 0.09 18.86 -12.89
N LEU A 366 -0.52 17.72 -13.22
CA LEU A 366 -0.13 16.91 -14.38
C LEU A 366 -0.30 17.67 -15.71
N PHE A 367 -1.39 18.44 -15.84
CA PHE A 367 -1.63 19.27 -17.03
C PHE A 367 -0.60 20.38 -17.21
N ALA A 368 -0.05 20.92 -16.12
CA ALA A 368 0.95 21.99 -16.17
C ALA A 368 2.37 21.51 -16.51
N LEU A 369 2.60 20.19 -16.59
CA LEU A 369 3.91 19.58 -16.83
C LEU A 369 4.10 19.16 -18.28
N ASP A 370 5.19 19.60 -18.90
CA ASP A 370 5.54 19.22 -20.29
C ASP A 370 5.84 17.71 -20.44
N ASN A 371 6.33 17.05 -19.37
CA ASN A 371 6.70 15.63 -19.36
C ASN A 371 5.80 14.82 -18.40
N GLY A 372 4.48 14.89 -18.55
CA GLY A 372 3.52 14.15 -17.71
C GLY A 372 3.68 12.61 -17.78
N GLU A 373 4.22 12.08 -18.87
CA GLU A 373 4.42 10.63 -19.09
C GLU A 373 5.31 9.97 -18.02
N LYS A 374 6.25 10.71 -17.40
CA LYS A 374 7.11 10.17 -16.33
C LYS A 374 6.33 9.79 -15.06
N TYR A 375 5.12 10.32 -14.90
CA TYR A 375 4.20 9.98 -13.81
C TYR A 375 3.16 8.95 -14.22
N THR A 376 3.14 8.54 -15.51
CA THR A 376 2.23 7.51 -16.01
C THR A 376 2.75 6.12 -15.67
N PHE A 377 1.81 5.28 -15.25
CA PHE A 377 2.11 3.97 -14.73
C PHE A 377 1.88 2.87 -15.77
N GLN A 378 2.85 1.98 -15.95
CA GLN A 378 2.75 0.84 -16.87
C GLN A 378 2.15 -0.38 -16.15
N PRO A 379 1.03 -0.95 -16.65
CA PRO A 379 0.41 -2.11 -16.00
C PRO A 379 1.33 -3.33 -15.98
N ARG A 380 1.50 -3.97 -14.82
CA ARG A 380 2.15 -5.28 -14.67
C ARG A 380 1.12 -6.36 -14.33
N ARG A 381 1.43 -7.60 -14.71
CA ARG A 381 0.51 -8.74 -14.61
C ARG A 381 0.81 -9.61 -13.38
N PHE A 382 0.51 -9.08 -12.20
CA PHE A 382 0.65 -9.83 -10.94
C PHE A 382 -0.57 -10.71 -10.60
N THR A 383 -1.70 -10.49 -11.28
CA THR A 383 -3.00 -11.10 -10.93
C THR A 383 -3.00 -12.62 -10.97
N THR A 384 -2.23 -13.24 -11.87
CA THR A 384 -2.11 -14.70 -11.96
C THR A 384 -1.37 -15.26 -10.74
N LEU A 385 -0.22 -14.66 -10.39
CA LEU A 385 0.59 -15.03 -9.22
C LEU A 385 -0.17 -14.88 -7.90
N LEU A 386 -0.92 -13.79 -7.73
CA LEU A 386 -1.73 -13.54 -6.53
C LEU A 386 -2.87 -14.56 -6.33
N LYS A 387 -3.25 -15.30 -7.38
CA LYS A 387 -4.29 -16.34 -7.33
C LYS A 387 -3.73 -17.75 -7.11
N MET A 388 -2.41 -17.93 -7.11
CA MET A 388 -1.77 -19.24 -6.98
C MET A 388 -1.75 -19.71 -5.52
N THR A 389 -2.48 -20.78 -5.23
CA THR A 389 -2.58 -21.38 -3.88
C THR A 389 -1.89 -22.73 -3.76
N ARG A 390 -1.45 -23.31 -4.87
CA ARG A 390 -0.86 -24.66 -4.92
C ARG A 390 0.30 -24.71 -5.90
N VAL A 391 1.49 -24.36 -5.43
CA VAL A 391 2.75 -24.53 -6.16
C VAL A 391 3.39 -25.85 -5.70
N LYS A 392 3.70 -26.75 -6.63
CA LYS A 392 4.37 -28.02 -6.32
C LYS A 392 5.88 -27.85 -6.47
N LEU A 393 6.61 -28.10 -5.39
CA LEU A 393 8.08 -27.96 -5.38
C LEU A 393 8.69 -28.96 -4.40
N LEU A 394 9.61 -29.80 -4.87
CA LEU A 394 10.26 -30.87 -4.11
C LEU A 394 9.27 -31.75 -3.34
N GLY A 395 8.14 -32.10 -3.98
CA GLY A 395 7.06 -32.88 -3.36
C GLY A 395 6.15 -32.11 -2.39
N ARG A 396 6.49 -30.87 -2.03
CA ARG A 396 5.68 -29.99 -1.17
C ARG A 396 4.59 -29.30 -1.99
N THR A 397 3.49 -28.93 -1.33
CA THR A 397 2.47 -28.04 -1.92
C THR A 397 2.49 -26.73 -1.15
N ILE A 398 2.97 -25.68 -1.80
CA ILE A 398 3.19 -24.35 -1.22
C ILE A 398 2.04 -23.42 -1.59
N ASP A 399 1.46 -22.74 -0.60
CA ASP A 399 0.46 -21.68 -0.79
C ASP A 399 1.15 -20.33 -0.97
N LEU A 400 1.52 -20.01 -2.22
CA LEU A 400 2.21 -18.77 -2.56
C LEU A 400 1.39 -17.53 -2.19
N ARG A 401 0.08 -17.56 -2.41
CA ARG A 401 -0.82 -16.46 -2.03
C ARG A 401 -0.74 -16.14 -0.54
N ARG A 402 -0.73 -17.17 0.33
CA ARG A 402 -0.61 -16.97 1.78
C ARG A 402 0.76 -16.41 2.19
N LEU A 403 1.84 -16.85 1.54
CA LEU A 403 3.19 -16.32 1.80
C LEU A 403 3.31 -14.86 1.39
N ILE A 404 2.80 -14.49 0.21
CA ILE A 404 2.74 -13.10 -0.24
C ILE A 404 1.88 -12.26 0.71
N ALA A 405 0.71 -12.75 1.14
CA ALA A 405 -0.13 -12.05 2.12
C ALA A 405 0.58 -11.78 3.44
N GLY A 406 1.30 -12.78 3.98
CA GLY A 406 2.11 -12.61 5.18
C GLY A 406 3.22 -11.57 5.02
N CYS A 407 3.90 -11.58 3.87
CA CYS A 407 4.93 -10.59 3.56
C CYS A 407 4.35 -9.17 3.39
N MET A 408 3.23 -9.03 2.66
CA MET A 408 2.52 -7.76 2.51
C MET A 408 2.11 -7.19 3.86
N ASN A 409 1.51 -8.00 4.73
CA ASN A 409 1.11 -7.59 6.09
C ASN A 409 2.29 -7.01 6.89
N LYS A 410 3.49 -7.56 6.72
CA LYS A 410 4.73 -7.05 7.34
C LYS A 410 5.18 -5.74 6.69
N ILE A 411 5.31 -5.70 5.36
CA ILE A 411 5.77 -4.51 4.62
C ILE A 411 4.87 -3.29 4.87
N PHE A 412 3.55 -3.48 4.90
CA PHE A 412 2.61 -2.39 5.20
C PHE A 412 2.83 -1.80 6.60
N ARG A 413 3.03 -2.65 7.62
CA ARG A 413 3.32 -2.19 9.00
C ARG A 413 4.66 -1.47 9.09
N GLU A 414 5.71 -2.04 8.50
CA GLU A 414 7.03 -1.41 8.43
C GLU A 414 6.98 -0.06 7.71
N ASN A 415 6.14 0.06 6.67
CA ASN A 415 5.98 1.33 5.98
C ASN A 415 5.22 2.37 6.82
N ILE A 416 4.15 1.99 7.54
CA ILE A 416 3.44 2.90 8.45
C ILE A 416 4.38 3.36 9.58
N GLU A 417 5.12 2.43 10.18
CA GLU A 417 6.12 2.70 11.22
C GLU A 417 7.14 3.74 10.76
N PHE A 418 7.74 3.52 9.59
CA PHE A 418 8.67 4.46 8.97
C PHE A 418 8.08 5.87 8.79
N LEU A 419 6.80 5.96 8.39
CA LEU A 419 6.14 7.25 8.19
C LEU A 419 5.89 7.98 9.52
N PHE A 420 5.62 7.24 10.61
CA PHE A 420 5.53 7.81 11.95
C PHE A 420 6.89 8.28 12.46
N ASP A 421 7.95 7.46 12.35
CA ASP A 421 9.32 7.87 12.70
C ASP A 421 9.74 9.14 11.94
N ARG A 422 9.36 9.22 10.66
CA ARG A 422 9.61 10.40 9.83
C ARG A 422 8.86 11.63 10.35
N PHE A 423 7.59 11.49 10.73
CA PHE A 423 6.82 12.61 11.30
C PHE A 423 7.41 13.07 12.65
N GLU A 424 7.84 12.13 13.49
CA GLU A 424 8.47 12.39 14.79
C GLU A 424 9.80 13.15 14.67
N SER A 425 10.48 13.06 13.53
CA SER A 425 11.69 13.83 13.23
C SER A 425 11.45 15.26 12.72
N GLN A 426 10.19 15.65 12.45
CA GLN A 426 9.81 16.94 11.84
C GLN A 426 8.97 17.81 12.78
N ASP A 427 8.55 19.00 12.32
CA ASP A 427 7.60 19.84 13.07
C ASP A 427 6.14 19.54 12.68
N LEU A 428 5.19 20.12 13.42
CA LEU A 428 3.76 19.88 13.23
C LEU A 428 3.25 20.22 11.82
N CYS A 429 3.96 21.03 11.03
CA CYS A 429 3.54 21.36 9.67
C CYS A 429 3.61 20.13 8.75
N ALA A 430 4.44 19.15 9.08
CA ALA A 430 4.59 17.89 8.34
C ALA A 430 3.36 16.97 8.45
N ILE A 431 2.35 17.29 9.26
CA ILE A 431 1.13 16.48 9.39
C ILE A 431 0.37 16.32 8.06
N VAL A 432 0.46 17.31 7.17
CA VAL A 432 -0.13 17.26 5.82
C VAL A 432 0.65 16.30 4.90
N GLU A 433 1.98 16.26 5.03
CA GLU A 433 2.83 15.27 4.33
C GLU A 433 2.47 13.86 4.81
N LEU A 434 2.36 13.68 6.13
CA LEU A 434 1.99 12.40 6.73
C LEU A 434 0.61 11.92 6.24
N GLU A 435 -0.41 12.78 6.27
CA GLU A 435 -1.75 12.43 5.75
C GLU A 435 -1.67 11.98 4.30
N LYS A 436 -0.94 12.72 3.46
CA LYS A 436 -0.81 12.37 2.04
C LYS A 436 -0.15 11.00 1.85
N PHE A 437 0.91 10.70 2.60
CA PHE A 437 1.54 9.37 2.53
C PHE A 437 0.63 8.26 3.06
N MET A 438 -0.18 8.55 4.09
CA MET A 438 -1.19 7.64 4.63
C MET A 438 -2.32 7.35 3.63
N ASP A 439 -2.75 8.34 2.86
CA ASP A 439 -3.73 8.13 1.78
C ASP A 439 -3.15 7.24 0.67
N ILE A 440 -1.89 7.44 0.29
CA ILE A 440 -1.23 6.63 -0.74
C ILE A 440 -1.10 5.17 -0.29
N ILE A 441 -0.66 4.93 0.95
CA ILE A 441 -0.53 3.55 1.45
C ILE A 441 -1.89 2.89 1.63
N LYS A 442 -2.92 3.63 2.06
CA LYS A 442 -4.30 3.14 2.17
C LYS A 442 -4.86 2.74 0.81
N LEU A 443 -4.70 3.58 -0.22
CA LEU A 443 -5.13 3.24 -1.58
C LEU A 443 -4.35 2.05 -2.15
N ALA A 444 -3.04 1.95 -1.90
CA ALA A 444 -2.24 0.78 -2.30
C ALA A 444 -2.74 -0.51 -1.63
N HIS A 445 -3.11 -0.44 -0.34
CA HIS A 445 -3.73 -1.53 0.39
C HIS A 445 -5.09 -1.92 -0.21
N GLU A 446 -5.95 -0.95 -0.53
CA GLU A 446 -7.26 -1.20 -1.16
C GLU A 446 -7.12 -1.86 -2.54
N LEU A 447 -6.14 -1.45 -3.33
CA LEU A 447 -5.86 -2.05 -4.65
C LEU A 447 -5.39 -3.51 -4.52
N LEU A 448 -4.51 -3.80 -3.57
CA LEU A 448 -4.03 -5.17 -3.31
C LEU A 448 -5.09 -6.07 -2.69
N SER A 449 -5.93 -5.52 -1.80
CA SER A 449 -6.98 -6.27 -1.09
C SER A 449 -8.07 -6.83 -2.01
N LYS A 450 -8.13 -6.38 -3.28
CA LYS A 450 -9.03 -6.95 -4.31
C LYS A 450 -8.65 -8.38 -4.67
N ASP A 451 -7.35 -8.69 -4.71
CA ASP A 451 -6.83 -10.01 -5.12
C ASP A 451 -6.24 -10.80 -3.93
N LEU A 452 -5.78 -10.12 -2.89
CA LEU A 452 -5.10 -10.70 -1.74
C LEU A 452 -5.90 -10.52 -0.44
N VAL A 453 -5.91 -11.54 0.41
CA VAL A 453 -6.51 -11.43 1.75
C VAL A 453 -5.42 -11.00 2.72
N ILE A 454 -5.41 -9.71 3.06
CA ILE A 454 -4.52 -9.08 4.05
C ILE A 454 -5.34 -8.50 5.19
N ASP A 455 -4.69 -8.16 6.30
CA ASP A 455 -5.39 -7.56 7.45
C ASP A 455 -6.02 -6.22 7.04
N SER A 456 -7.13 -5.84 7.67
CA SER A 456 -7.74 -4.54 7.38
C SER A 456 -6.78 -3.39 7.67
N PHE A 457 -6.73 -2.37 6.81
CA PHE A 457 -5.88 -1.20 7.00
C PHE A 457 -6.12 -0.52 8.36
N ASP A 458 -7.38 -0.43 8.81
CA ASP A 458 -7.73 0.17 10.09
C ASP A 458 -7.11 -0.60 11.28
N LEU A 459 -7.00 -1.93 11.19
CA LEU A 459 -6.32 -2.73 12.22
C LEU A 459 -4.83 -2.40 12.23
N MET A 460 -4.18 -2.39 11.06
CA MET A 460 -2.75 -2.06 10.95
C MET A 460 -2.47 -0.65 11.49
N MET A 461 -3.31 0.34 11.12
CA MET A 461 -3.17 1.72 11.58
C MET A 461 -3.34 1.83 13.09
N ASN A 462 -4.36 1.18 13.68
CA ASN A 462 -4.57 1.18 15.12
C ASN A 462 -3.45 0.46 15.89
N GLU A 463 -2.87 -0.59 15.30
CA GLU A 463 -1.71 -1.29 15.85
C GLU A 463 -0.50 -0.37 15.92
N MET A 464 -0.15 0.29 14.82
CA MET A 464 1.01 1.19 14.74
C MET A 464 0.80 2.50 15.52
N GLN A 465 -0.45 2.93 15.70
CA GLN A 465 -0.78 4.08 16.58
C GLN A 465 -0.77 3.72 18.08
N GLU A 466 -0.52 2.46 18.45
CA GLU A 466 -0.62 1.93 19.81
C GLU A 466 -2.03 2.06 20.42
N ASN A 467 -3.05 2.03 19.56
CA ASN A 467 -4.45 2.29 19.85
C ASN A 467 -5.31 1.01 19.94
N ILE A 468 -4.71 -0.16 20.17
CA ILE A 468 -5.46 -1.44 20.19
C ILE A 468 -6.26 -1.61 21.50
N SER A 469 -5.70 -1.15 22.63
CA SER A 469 -6.32 -1.31 23.95
C SER A 469 -7.55 -0.42 24.10
N LEU A 470 -8.73 -0.98 24.36
CA LEU A 470 -10.01 -0.24 24.50
C LEU A 470 -9.98 0.89 25.54
N VAL A 471 -9.04 0.86 26.49
CA VAL A 471 -8.88 1.88 27.54
C VAL A 471 -7.83 2.95 27.20
N SER A 472 -7.06 2.76 26.12
CA SER A 472 -6.13 3.77 25.63
C SER A 472 -6.85 4.78 24.74
N PHE A 473 -6.80 6.04 25.16
CA PHE A 473 -7.25 7.20 24.39
C PHE A 473 -6.07 8.03 23.87
N SER A 474 -4.85 7.79 24.37
CA SER A 474 -3.62 8.42 23.89
C SER A 474 -2.97 7.56 22.82
N SER A 475 -2.96 8.03 21.57
CA SER A 475 -2.19 7.39 20.50
C SER A 475 -0.75 7.89 20.48
N ARG A 476 0.14 7.14 19.83
CA ARG A 476 1.51 7.57 19.50
C ARG A 476 1.51 8.95 18.84
N LEU A 477 0.68 9.12 17.80
CA LEU A 477 0.52 10.40 17.10
C LEU A 477 0.01 11.53 18.00
N ALA A 478 -0.99 11.28 18.85
CA ALA A 478 -1.52 12.30 19.75
C ALA A 478 -0.47 12.77 20.76
N THR A 479 0.30 11.82 21.31
CA THR A 479 1.36 12.08 22.28
C THR A 479 2.51 12.85 21.64
N GLN A 480 2.91 12.47 20.41
CA GLN A 480 3.89 13.23 19.63
C GLN A 480 3.40 14.63 19.31
N PHE A 481 2.14 14.77 18.87
CA PHE A 481 1.55 16.07 18.58
C PHE A 481 1.58 16.98 19.80
N TRP A 482 1.19 16.45 20.97
CA TRP A 482 1.26 17.18 22.25
C TRP A 482 2.70 17.60 22.61
N THR A 483 3.67 16.69 22.41
CA THR A 483 5.09 16.96 22.68
C THR A 483 5.64 18.08 21.81
N GLU A 484 5.35 18.06 20.50
CA GLU A 484 5.73 19.14 19.58
C GLU A 484 4.96 20.44 19.86
N MET A 485 3.70 20.37 20.30
CA MET A 485 2.93 21.53 20.74
C MET A 485 3.65 22.25 21.89
N GLN A 486 4.07 21.50 22.90
CA GLN A 486 4.71 22.04 24.10
C GLN A 486 6.14 22.53 23.84
N ASN A 487 6.94 21.77 23.08
CA ASN A 487 8.37 22.02 22.95
C ASN A 487 8.73 22.98 21.81
N ASP A 488 7.93 23.04 20.74
CA ASP A 488 8.24 23.84 19.56
C ASP A 488 7.12 24.80 19.14
N PHE A 489 5.89 24.31 18.94
CA PHE A 489 4.82 25.12 18.36
C PHE A 489 4.43 26.31 19.23
N LEU A 490 4.01 26.05 20.48
CA LEU A 490 3.53 27.10 21.39
C LEU A 490 4.60 28.12 21.75
N PRO A 491 5.90 27.77 21.93
CA PRO A 491 6.96 28.75 22.10
C PRO A 491 7.29 29.53 20.81
N ASN A 492 7.46 28.85 19.67
CA ASN A 492 8.15 29.42 18.50
C ASN A 492 7.24 29.90 17.35
N PHE A 493 5.96 29.53 17.31
CA PHE A 493 5.05 29.97 16.24
C PHE A 493 4.25 31.22 16.64
N ILE A 494 4.10 32.16 15.73
CA ILE A 494 3.31 33.38 15.91
C ILE A 494 2.04 33.33 15.05
N LEU A 495 0.91 33.76 15.62
CA LEU A 495 -0.33 33.89 14.88
C LEU A 495 -0.34 35.18 14.06
N CYS A 496 -0.75 35.08 12.80
CA CYS A 496 -1.21 36.20 11.99
C CYS A 496 -2.72 36.05 11.77
N ASN A 497 -3.51 36.90 12.43
CA ASN A 497 -4.97 36.87 12.39
C ASN A 497 -5.51 37.20 10.99
N THR A 498 -4.80 38.05 10.24
CA THR A 498 -5.18 38.47 8.88
C THR A 498 -5.13 37.30 7.90
N THR A 499 -4.09 36.46 7.96
CA THR A 499 -3.96 35.28 7.10
C THR A 499 -4.55 34.02 7.73
N GLN A 500 -4.97 34.08 8.99
CA GLN A 500 -5.42 32.94 9.80
C GLN A 500 -4.40 31.79 9.84
N ARG A 501 -3.11 32.13 9.94
CA ARG A 501 -2.01 31.16 9.92
C ARG A 501 -1.05 31.41 11.07
N PHE A 502 -0.53 30.33 11.61
CA PHE A 502 0.66 30.36 12.46
C PHE A 502 1.90 30.23 11.58
N VAL A 503 2.88 31.10 11.79
CA VAL A 503 4.16 31.07 11.10
C VAL A 503 5.29 31.03 12.12
N ARG A 504 6.41 30.38 11.78
CA ARG A 504 7.56 30.32 12.69
C ARG A 504 8.15 31.71 12.88
N SER A 505 8.43 32.08 14.12
CA SER A 505 9.14 33.32 14.47
C SER A 505 10.54 33.34 13.84
N SER A 506 10.95 34.49 13.32
CA SER A 506 12.31 34.76 12.82
C SER A 506 13.37 34.70 13.93
N LYS A 507 12.96 34.90 15.19
CA LYS A 507 13.80 34.89 16.39
C LYS A 507 13.51 33.66 17.23
N VAL A 508 14.00 32.52 16.77
CA VAL A 508 13.88 31.23 17.47
C VAL A 508 14.62 31.32 18.81
N SER A 509 14.06 30.72 19.86
CA SER A 509 14.77 30.51 21.13
C SER A 509 16.13 29.84 20.87
N SER A 510 17.18 30.26 21.58
CA SER A 510 18.57 29.81 21.36
C SER A 510 18.82 28.33 21.70
N VAL A 511 17.81 27.61 22.22
CA VAL A 511 17.90 26.18 22.54
C VAL A 511 17.20 25.39 21.44
N PRO A 512 17.94 24.83 20.47
CA PRO A 512 17.33 23.92 19.49
C PRO A 512 16.81 22.68 20.23
N VAL A 513 15.53 22.37 20.04
CA VAL A 513 14.97 21.08 20.45
C VAL A 513 15.74 20.01 19.66
N GLN A 514 16.45 19.11 20.35
CA GLN A 514 17.12 17.99 19.70
C GLN A 514 16.06 17.09 19.07
N LYS A 515 15.94 17.13 17.74
CA LYS A 515 15.06 16.24 16.99
C LYS A 515 15.80 14.96 16.59
N PRO A 516 15.08 13.81 16.51
CA PRO A 516 15.62 12.61 15.89
C PRO A 516 16.10 12.88 14.46
N THR A 517 17.10 12.12 14.01
CA THR A 517 17.52 12.18 12.60
C THR A 517 16.43 11.62 11.70
N ILE A 518 16.16 12.29 10.58
CA ILE A 518 15.18 11.83 9.60
C ILE A 518 15.57 10.42 9.10
N PRO A 519 14.70 9.41 9.21
CA PRO A 519 15.00 8.07 8.75
C PRO A 519 15.16 8.05 7.23
N GLN A 520 16.15 7.30 6.75
CA GLN A 520 16.37 7.06 5.32
C GLN A 520 15.75 5.72 4.92
N ALA A 521 14.97 5.74 3.84
CA ALA A 521 14.38 4.52 3.28
C ALA A 521 14.48 4.49 1.76
N LYS A 522 14.27 3.29 1.20
CA LYS A 522 14.13 3.08 -0.25
C LYS A 522 12.97 3.94 -0.80
N PRO A 523 12.99 4.36 -2.07
CA PRO A 523 11.92 5.18 -2.66
C PRO A 523 10.51 4.60 -2.52
N ASN A 524 10.40 3.26 -2.48
CA ASN A 524 9.14 2.55 -2.33
C ASN A 524 8.46 2.76 -0.97
N PHE A 525 9.18 3.15 0.07
CA PHE A 525 8.61 3.50 1.38
C PHE A 525 7.99 4.91 1.40
N TYR A 526 8.18 5.72 0.36
CA TYR A 526 7.52 7.00 0.19
C TYR A 526 6.35 6.87 -0.81
N CYS A 527 6.59 7.18 -2.09
CA CYS A 527 5.59 7.17 -3.18
C CYS A 527 5.88 6.14 -4.27
N GLY A 528 6.83 5.22 -4.07
CA GLY A 528 7.15 4.19 -5.07
C GLY A 528 8.43 4.48 -5.84
N THR A 529 8.43 5.54 -6.65
CA THR A 529 9.55 5.92 -7.52
C THR A 529 10.17 7.27 -7.12
N PRO A 530 11.44 7.54 -7.45
CA PRO A 530 12.07 8.84 -7.16
C PRO A 530 11.33 10.03 -7.80
N ASP A 531 10.77 9.87 -9.00
CA ASP A 531 9.98 10.91 -9.66
C ASP A 531 8.68 11.22 -8.89
N LEU A 532 7.95 10.19 -8.47
CA LEU A 532 6.74 10.35 -7.66
C LEU A 532 7.05 10.97 -6.30
N ASN A 533 8.16 10.57 -5.67
CA ASN A 533 8.62 11.18 -4.42
C ASN A 533 8.86 12.68 -4.60
N SER A 534 9.51 13.09 -5.68
CA SER A 534 9.77 14.51 -5.98
C SER A 534 8.49 15.30 -6.20
N ALA A 535 7.51 14.72 -6.91
CA ALA A 535 6.21 15.37 -7.15
C ALA A 535 5.43 15.58 -5.85
N HIS A 536 5.24 14.53 -5.05
CA HIS A 536 4.52 14.64 -3.77
C HIS A 536 5.27 15.49 -2.74
N GLN A 537 6.61 15.48 -2.75
CA GLN A 537 7.39 16.39 -1.90
C GLN A 537 7.21 17.85 -2.29
N SER A 538 7.04 18.16 -3.58
CA SER A 538 6.78 19.52 -4.05
C SER A 538 5.45 20.05 -3.51
N PHE A 539 4.43 19.18 -3.41
CA PHE A 539 3.17 19.49 -2.72
C PHE A 539 3.39 19.73 -1.23
N ALA A 540 4.10 18.83 -0.53
CA ALA A 540 4.36 18.95 0.90
C ALA A 540 5.07 20.28 1.27
N ARG A 541 5.99 20.76 0.42
CA ARG A 541 6.69 22.04 0.61
C ARG A 541 5.75 23.27 0.63
N LEU A 542 4.58 23.20 0.00
CA LEU A 542 3.59 24.27 0.05
C LEU A 542 2.99 24.44 1.45
N HIS A 543 3.05 23.39 2.27
CA HIS A 543 2.45 23.31 3.60
C HIS A 543 3.49 23.34 4.73
N SER A 544 4.80 23.34 4.45
CA SER A 544 5.84 23.29 5.48
C SER A 544 6.14 24.64 6.15
N GLY A 545 5.74 25.75 5.53
CA GLY A 545 6.08 27.10 6.00
C GLY A 545 5.11 27.73 7.02
N PHE A 546 3.99 27.08 7.30
CA PHE A 546 2.94 27.60 8.19
C PHE A 546 2.10 26.47 8.75
N PHE A 547 1.29 26.75 9.78
CA PHE A 547 0.22 25.89 10.26
C PHE A 547 -1.14 26.64 10.16
N GLY A 548 -2.16 25.99 9.61
CA GLY A 548 -3.49 26.58 9.43
C GLY A 548 -4.58 25.54 9.22
N ILE A 549 -5.68 25.92 8.54
CA ILE A 549 -6.83 25.04 8.30
C ILE A 549 -6.46 23.69 7.65
N PRO A 550 -5.60 23.62 6.60
CA PRO A 550 -5.22 22.33 6.00
C PRO A 550 -4.59 21.37 7.01
N HIS A 551 -3.70 21.88 7.85
CA HIS A 551 -3.04 21.09 8.90
C HIS A 551 -4.03 20.61 9.95
N MET A 552 -4.98 21.46 10.34
CA MET A 552 -6.03 21.07 11.28
C MET A 552 -6.93 19.97 10.70
N ILE A 553 -7.26 20.01 9.40
CA ILE A 553 -8.00 18.94 8.72
C ILE A 553 -7.22 17.62 8.82
N SER A 554 -5.92 17.63 8.50
CA SER A 554 -5.05 16.46 8.63
C SER A 554 -4.98 15.94 10.07
N THR A 555 -4.90 16.84 11.06
CA THR A 555 -4.91 16.49 12.49
C THR A 555 -6.21 15.76 12.88
N VAL A 556 -7.38 16.29 12.51
CA VAL A 556 -8.67 15.67 12.83
C VAL A 556 -8.82 14.29 12.18
N ARG A 557 -8.38 14.14 10.92
CA ARG A 557 -8.47 12.88 10.18
C ARG A 557 -7.54 11.80 10.73
N LEU A 558 -6.28 12.14 11.03
CA LEU A 558 -5.28 11.17 11.48
C LEU A 558 -5.47 10.75 12.95
N LEU A 559 -5.83 11.69 13.84
CA LEU A 559 -6.09 11.38 15.25
C LEU A 559 -7.45 10.71 15.46
N GLY A 560 -8.42 11.03 14.61
CA GLY A 560 -9.79 10.52 14.70
C GLY A 560 -10.53 10.90 15.98
N SER A 561 -11.76 10.42 16.11
CA SER A 561 -12.63 10.71 17.26
C SER A 561 -12.15 10.12 18.59
N ARG A 562 -11.22 9.17 18.54
CA ARG A 562 -10.73 8.46 19.72
C ARG A 562 -9.63 9.21 20.46
N SER A 563 -8.65 9.74 19.73
CA SER A 563 -7.46 10.35 20.34
C SER A 563 -7.50 11.88 20.38
N LEU A 564 -8.33 12.50 19.54
CA LEU A 564 -8.53 13.94 19.54
C LEU A 564 -9.03 14.50 20.90
N PRO A 565 -10.00 13.88 21.62
CA PRO A 565 -10.43 14.36 22.92
C PRO A 565 -9.32 14.40 23.98
N TRP A 566 -8.39 13.44 23.93
CA TRP A 566 -7.23 13.42 24.81
C TRP A 566 -6.29 14.60 24.54
N LEU A 567 -6.02 14.91 23.27
CA LEU A 567 -5.21 16.08 22.88
C LEU A 567 -5.88 17.39 23.32
N ILE A 568 -7.20 17.51 23.14
CA ILE A 568 -7.98 18.66 23.62
C ILE A 568 -7.79 18.82 25.13
N ARG A 569 -7.92 17.73 25.89
CA ARG A 569 -7.75 17.75 27.35
C ARG A 569 -6.35 18.21 27.75
N ALA A 570 -5.30 17.71 27.10
CA ALA A 570 -3.91 18.09 27.37
C ALA A 570 -3.66 19.59 27.12
N LEU A 571 -4.19 20.13 26.03
CA LEU A 571 -4.12 21.56 25.71
C LEU A 571 -4.87 22.43 26.73
N LEU A 572 -6.03 21.97 27.24
CA LEU A 572 -6.76 22.67 28.29
C LEU A 572 -6.01 22.64 29.62
N ASP A 573 -5.40 21.50 29.98
CA ASP A 573 -4.53 21.40 31.15
C ASP A 573 -3.32 22.34 31.04
N HIS A 574 -2.77 22.53 29.83
CA HIS A 574 -1.72 23.53 29.58
C HIS A 574 -2.17 24.94 29.91
N ILE A 575 -3.38 25.34 29.47
CA ILE A 575 -3.94 26.65 29.81
C ILE A 575 -4.04 26.80 31.32
N SER A 576 -4.61 25.81 32.03
CA SER A 576 -4.71 25.86 33.50
C SER A 576 -3.34 25.98 34.16
N ASN A 577 -2.36 25.19 33.72
CA ASN A 577 -1.00 25.21 34.27
C ASN A 577 -0.30 26.56 34.02
N LYS A 578 -0.45 27.14 32.82
CA LYS A 578 0.10 28.46 32.48
C LYS A 578 -0.57 29.56 33.31
N ILE A 579 -1.88 29.53 33.52
CA ILE A 579 -2.58 30.47 34.41
C ILE A 579 -2.01 30.40 35.83
N THR A 580 -1.84 29.19 36.39
CA THR A 580 -1.23 28.98 37.71
C THR A 580 0.19 29.52 37.80
N MET A 581 1.01 29.30 36.77
CA MET A 581 2.38 29.80 36.68
C MET A 581 2.43 31.33 36.56
N LEU A 582 1.50 31.93 35.83
CA LEU A 582 1.41 33.37 35.62
C LEU A 582 1.02 34.15 36.89
N GLU A 583 0.27 33.55 37.82
CA GLU A 583 -0.22 34.24 39.01
C GLU A 583 0.85 34.92 39.86
N PRO A 584 1.90 34.24 40.35
CA PRO A 584 2.94 34.90 41.16
C PRO A 584 3.67 36.00 40.38
N MET A 585 3.83 35.85 39.06
CA MET A 585 4.47 36.85 38.21
C MET A 585 3.60 38.10 38.03
N ILE A 586 2.29 37.91 37.80
CA ILE A 586 1.32 39.00 37.72
C ILE A 586 1.23 39.73 39.06
N THR A 587 1.20 39.01 40.18
CA THR A 587 1.25 39.59 41.53
C THR A 587 2.51 40.45 41.72
N GLY A 588 3.67 39.96 41.25
CA GLY A 588 4.90 40.74 41.24
C GLY A 588 4.81 42.03 40.41
N LEU A 589 4.11 42.03 39.28
CA LEU A 589 3.87 43.24 38.47
C LEU A 589 2.88 44.20 39.15
N GLN A 590 1.82 43.67 39.78
CA GLN A 590 0.84 44.45 40.56
C GLN A 590 1.49 45.22 41.71
N GLU A 591 2.43 44.59 42.43
CA GLU A 591 3.15 45.22 43.55
C GLU A 591 4.07 46.36 43.13
N ALA A 592 4.52 46.37 41.87
CA ALA A 592 5.37 47.43 41.32
C ALA A 592 4.57 48.65 40.81
N LEU A 593 3.24 48.53 40.66
CA LEU A 593 2.39 49.64 40.22
C LEU A 593 2.04 50.60 41.37
N PRO A 594 1.75 51.87 41.06
CA PRO A 594 1.21 52.83 42.03
C PRO A 594 -0.07 52.32 42.71
N LYS A 595 -0.33 52.76 43.94
CA LYS A 595 -1.54 52.38 44.70
C LYS A 595 -2.86 52.80 44.02
N SER A 596 -2.81 53.84 43.19
CA SER A 596 -3.94 54.36 42.44
C SER A 596 -3.46 54.95 41.12
N ILE A 597 -4.10 54.62 40.00
CA ILE A 597 -3.76 55.14 38.67
C ILE A 597 -4.96 55.91 38.12
N GLY A 598 -4.83 57.23 37.99
CA GLY A 598 -5.87 58.10 37.43
C GLY A 598 -5.88 58.12 35.90
N LEU A 599 -6.85 58.87 35.33
CA LEU A 599 -6.91 59.15 33.89
C LEU A 599 -5.76 60.06 33.44
N LEU A 600 -5.33 59.90 32.19
CA LEU A 600 -4.31 60.76 31.59
C LEU A 600 -4.88 62.17 31.33
N PRO A 601 -4.18 63.26 31.72
CA PRO A 601 -4.67 64.63 31.51
C PRO A 601 -4.49 65.06 30.05
N PHE A 602 -5.55 65.59 29.42
CA PHE A 602 -5.50 66.07 28.03
C PHE A 602 -4.49 67.22 27.81
N ASP A 603 -4.25 68.04 28.84
CA ASP A 603 -3.35 69.20 28.78
C ASP A 603 -1.88 68.82 28.51
N GLY A 604 -1.50 67.56 28.75
CA GLY A 604 -0.14 67.07 28.57
C GLY A 604 0.22 66.65 27.14
N GLY A 605 -0.76 66.57 26.22
CA GLY A 605 -0.60 66.04 24.86
C GLY A 605 -0.05 64.61 24.82
N VAL A 606 0.12 64.05 23.62
CA VAL A 606 0.62 62.66 23.43
C VAL A 606 1.98 62.44 24.12
N THR A 607 2.88 63.40 24.00
CA THR A 607 4.25 63.30 24.55
C THR A 607 4.27 63.30 26.09
N GLY A 608 3.51 64.21 26.72
CA GLY A 608 3.44 64.28 28.19
C GLY A 608 2.75 63.07 28.79
N CYS A 609 1.67 62.59 28.16
CA CYS A 609 0.93 61.42 28.60
C CYS A 609 1.73 60.12 28.47
N THR A 610 2.45 59.93 27.36
CA THR A 610 3.32 58.75 27.17
C THR A 610 4.44 58.70 28.21
N ARG A 611 5.04 59.86 28.53
CA ARG A 611 6.03 59.96 29.62
C ARG A 611 5.43 59.62 30.98
N LEU A 612 4.24 60.11 31.27
CA LEU A 612 3.54 59.83 32.53
C LEU A 612 3.20 58.33 32.67
N VAL A 613 2.79 57.67 31.59
CA VAL A 613 2.59 56.21 31.60
C VAL A 613 3.89 55.46 31.89
N LYS A 614 5.03 55.87 31.31
CA LYS A 614 6.34 55.26 31.61
C LYS A 614 6.73 55.39 33.08
N GLU A 615 6.53 56.58 33.65
CA GLU A 615 6.80 56.83 35.08
C GLU A 615 5.90 55.96 35.97
N GLN A 616 4.64 55.77 35.60
CA GLN A 616 3.70 54.90 36.31
C GLN A 616 4.04 53.41 36.20
N LEU A 617 4.48 52.95 35.02
CA LEU A 617 4.70 51.54 34.75
C LEU A 617 6.01 50.99 35.33
N ASN A 618 6.88 51.80 35.97
CA ASN A 618 8.21 51.51 36.56
C ASN A 618 8.69 50.03 36.67
N TRP A 619 8.66 49.29 35.56
CA TRP A 619 8.96 47.85 35.49
C TRP A 619 10.34 47.61 34.87
N GLY A 620 11.18 48.64 34.78
CA GLY A 620 12.52 48.54 34.18
C GLY A 620 13.40 47.46 34.82
N SER A 621 13.29 47.28 36.14
CA SER A 621 13.99 46.24 36.91
C SER A 621 13.35 44.85 36.84
N LYS A 622 12.19 44.70 36.20
CA LYS A 622 11.41 43.45 36.07
C LYS A 622 11.22 43.02 34.61
N SER A 623 12.19 43.31 33.75
CA SER A 623 12.12 43.01 32.30
C SER A 623 11.90 41.53 31.99
N GLU A 624 12.58 40.63 32.71
CA GLU A 624 12.45 39.17 32.52
C GLU A 624 11.04 38.68 32.87
N ILE A 625 10.46 39.15 33.97
CA ILE A 625 9.10 38.81 34.40
C ILE A 625 8.08 39.27 33.36
N LYS A 626 8.24 40.48 32.80
CA LYS A 626 7.35 40.99 31.74
C LYS A 626 7.36 40.08 30.52
N LEU A 627 8.55 39.66 30.08
CA LEU A 627 8.71 38.79 28.91
C LEU A 627 8.07 37.42 29.16
N GLU A 628 8.27 36.84 30.35
CA GLU A 628 7.69 35.54 30.68
C GLU A 628 6.17 35.60 30.82
N VAL A 629 5.62 36.69 31.36
CA VAL A 629 4.17 36.92 31.38
C VAL A 629 3.61 37.05 29.96
N LEU A 630 4.28 37.80 29.07
CA LEU A 630 3.88 37.93 27.67
C LEU A 630 3.93 36.59 26.93
N ARG A 631 4.96 35.78 27.15
CA ARG A 631 5.07 34.42 26.59
C ARG A 631 3.95 33.51 27.08
N GLY A 632 3.67 33.50 28.38
CA GLY A 632 2.56 32.71 28.93
C GLY A 632 1.19 33.13 28.38
N ILE A 633 0.93 34.44 28.27
CA ILE A 633 -0.30 34.95 27.65
C ILE A 633 -0.38 34.58 26.17
N LYS A 634 0.73 34.69 25.44
CA LYS A 634 0.85 34.29 24.03
C LYS A 634 0.54 32.81 23.82
N GLU A 635 1.04 31.93 24.68
CA GLU A 635 0.76 30.50 24.60
C GLU A 635 -0.72 30.20 24.86
N ILE A 636 -1.32 30.80 25.90
CA ILE A 636 -2.76 30.66 26.18
C ILE A 636 -3.58 31.10 24.97
N GLY A 637 -3.28 32.26 24.40
CA GLY A 637 -3.97 32.76 23.21
C GLY A 637 -3.78 31.89 21.98
N SER A 638 -2.60 31.30 21.80
CA SER A 638 -2.32 30.36 20.71
C SER A 638 -3.17 29.10 20.82
N VAL A 639 -3.31 28.54 22.03
CA VAL A 639 -4.18 27.38 22.28
C VAL A 639 -5.65 27.72 22.05
N ILE A 640 -6.13 28.86 22.55
CA ILE A 640 -7.53 29.29 22.36
C ILE A 640 -7.85 29.48 20.89
N TYR A 641 -6.97 30.15 20.14
CA TYR A 641 -7.15 30.31 18.70
C TYR A 641 -7.11 28.96 17.98
N TRP A 642 -6.18 28.08 18.36
CA TRP A 642 -6.08 26.72 17.82
C TRP A 642 -7.38 25.92 18.05
N MET A 643 -7.98 26.02 19.25
CA MET A 643 -9.32 25.44 19.54
C MET A 643 -10.41 26.04 18.66
N GLY A 644 -10.34 27.33 18.35
CA GLY A 644 -11.26 27.97 17.42
C GLY A 644 -11.14 27.43 15.98
N VAL A 645 -9.92 27.20 15.51
CA VAL A 645 -9.67 26.58 14.19
C VAL A 645 -10.14 25.11 14.19
N LEU A 646 -9.87 24.36 15.26
CA LEU A 646 -10.34 22.99 15.43
C LEU A 646 -11.87 22.93 15.36
N ASP A 647 -12.55 23.81 16.09
CA ASP A 647 -14.00 23.89 16.15
C ASP A 647 -14.63 24.24 14.79
N ILE A 648 -13.97 25.07 13.97
CA ILE A 648 -14.38 25.32 12.58
C ILE A 648 -14.28 24.04 11.73
N VAL A 649 -13.15 23.35 11.81
CA VAL A 649 -12.90 22.12 11.02
C VAL A 649 -13.82 20.98 11.44
N MET A 650 -14.04 20.79 12.75
CA MET A 650 -14.97 19.79 13.25
C MET A 650 -16.40 20.08 12.80
N ARG A 651 -16.87 21.33 12.89
CA ARG A 651 -18.20 21.70 12.38
C ARG A 651 -18.34 21.47 10.88
N GLN A 652 -17.29 21.71 10.09
CA GLN A 652 -17.28 21.39 8.67
C GLN A 652 -17.38 19.86 8.43
N ALA A 653 -16.62 19.06 9.16
CA ALA A 653 -16.65 17.60 9.06
C ALA A 653 -18.02 17.02 9.47
N ASP A 654 -18.58 17.51 10.58
CA ASP A 654 -19.90 17.11 11.08
C ASP A 654 -20.99 17.49 10.08
N THR A 655 -20.92 18.69 9.49
CA THR A 655 -21.88 19.13 8.46
C THR A 655 -21.82 18.22 7.23
N LEU A 656 -20.63 17.86 6.76
CA LEU A 656 -20.47 16.96 5.62
C LEU A 656 -21.02 15.56 5.93
N ASN A 657 -20.68 15.01 7.09
CA ASN A 657 -21.21 13.72 7.55
C ASN A 657 -22.73 13.75 7.69
N PHE A 658 -23.29 14.83 8.23
CA PHE A 658 -24.73 15.03 8.32
C PHE A 658 -25.39 15.04 6.95
N MET A 659 -24.85 15.80 5.98
CA MET A 659 -25.39 15.83 4.61
C MET A 659 -25.38 14.47 3.93
N GLN A 660 -24.35 13.64 4.18
CA GLN A 660 -24.26 12.29 3.61
C GLN A 660 -25.20 11.28 4.29
N THR A 661 -25.46 11.45 5.59
CA THR A 661 -26.26 10.53 6.40
C THR A 661 -27.75 10.90 6.43
N ALA A 662 -28.10 12.17 6.26
CA ALA A 662 -29.47 12.69 6.33
C ALA A 662 -30.49 11.90 5.49
N PRO A 663 -30.22 11.54 4.21
CA PRO A 663 -31.17 10.75 3.41
C PRO A 663 -31.47 9.37 4.01
N TRP A 664 -30.47 8.72 4.62
CA TRP A 664 -30.60 7.40 5.25
C TRP A 664 -31.39 7.44 6.56
N LEU A 665 -31.33 8.58 7.26
CA LEU A 665 -32.12 8.87 8.46
C LEU A 665 -33.54 9.36 8.12
N GLY A 666 -33.83 9.60 6.83
CA GLY A 666 -35.12 10.08 6.36
C GLY A 666 -35.32 11.57 6.57
N LEU A 667 -34.24 12.33 6.71
CA LEU A 667 -34.23 13.77 6.90
C LEU A 667 -34.15 14.46 5.55
N VAL A 668 -35.11 15.35 5.29
CA VAL A 668 -35.22 16.12 4.05
C VAL A 668 -35.29 17.62 4.34
N PRO A 669 -34.69 18.47 3.49
CA PRO A 669 -34.77 19.91 3.67
C PRO A 669 -36.19 20.42 3.40
N GLY A 670 -36.75 21.15 4.36
CA GLY A 670 -38.00 21.89 4.22
C GLY A 670 -37.84 23.23 3.50
N VAL A 671 -38.96 23.90 3.25
CA VAL A 671 -39.04 25.14 2.45
C VAL A 671 -38.21 26.29 3.04
N ASP A 672 -38.10 26.33 4.38
CA ASP A 672 -37.32 27.33 5.13
C ASP A 672 -36.02 26.77 5.73
N GLY A 673 -35.51 25.65 5.21
CA GLY A 673 -34.31 24.99 5.76
C GLY A 673 -34.55 24.21 7.06
N GLN A 674 -35.81 24.01 7.46
CA GLN A 674 -36.18 23.13 8.57
C GLN A 674 -35.91 21.67 8.19
N ILE A 675 -35.48 20.86 9.16
CA ILE A 675 -35.30 19.42 8.96
C ILE A 675 -36.68 18.75 9.06
N LEU A 676 -37.17 18.19 7.95
CA LEU A 676 -38.43 17.44 7.89
C LEU A 676 -38.14 15.94 7.88
N GLN A 677 -39.05 15.15 8.46
CA GLN A 677 -38.99 13.70 8.41
C GLN A 677 -39.84 13.20 7.24
N SER A 678 -39.23 12.40 6.35
CA SER A 678 -39.85 11.93 5.10
C SER A 678 -40.96 10.89 5.27
N GLN A 679 -41.07 10.24 6.44
CA GLN A 679 -42.05 9.20 6.72
C GLN A 679 -42.70 9.40 8.10
N ASP A 680 -44.03 9.29 8.16
CA ASP A 680 -44.84 9.40 9.39
C ASP A 680 -44.70 8.18 10.35
N ASN A 681 -44.08 7.08 9.89
CA ASN A 681 -43.94 5.85 10.67
C ASN A 681 -42.87 5.91 11.77
N GLY A 682 -42.17 7.03 11.95
CA GLY A 682 -41.13 7.22 12.98
C GLY A 682 -39.82 6.45 12.75
N GLU A 683 -39.84 5.39 11.93
CA GLU A 683 -38.65 4.61 11.55
C GLU A 683 -37.91 5.25 10.36
N SER A 684 -36.57 5.23 10.40
CA SER A 684 -35.75 5.77 9.31
C SER A 684 -35.70 4.81 8.10
N PRO A 685 -35.44 5.34 6.89
CA PRO A 685 -35.28 4.53 5.69
C PRO A 685 -34.29 3.37 5.83
N ILE A 686 -33.15 3.58 6.51
CA ILE A 686 -32.17 2.51 6.74
C ILE A 686 -32.73 1.39 7.62
N VAL A 687 -33.44 1.72 8.70
CA VAL A 687 -34.04 0.73 9.61
C VAL A 687 -35.16 -0.01 8.88
N ASN A 688 -36.03 0.70 8.17
CA ASN A 688 -37.12 0.11 7.38
C ASN A 688 -36.59 -0.84 6.29
N LEU A 689 -35.53 -0.44 5.58
CA LEU A 689 -34.91 -1.25 4.54
C LEU A 689 -34.34 -2.55 5.12
N VAL A 690 -33.55 -2.47 6.20
CA VAL A 690 -32.92 -3.65 6.81
C VAL A 690 -33.96 -4.56 7.46
N LYS A 691 -34.97 -4.01 8.16
CA LYS A 691 -36.08 -4.80 8.70
C LYS A 691 -36.85 -5.54 7.62
N SER A 692 -37.19 -4.85 6.53
CA SER A 692 -37.92 -5.45 5.40
C SER A 692 -37.08 -6.53 4.72
N ALA A 693 -35.78 -6.29 4.50
CA ALA A 693 -34.86 -7.28 3.94
C ALA A 693 -34.72 -8.51 4.86
N THR A 694 -34.57 -8.30 6.17
CA THR A 694 -34.50 -9.37 7.17
C THR A 694 -35.79 -10.18 7.17
N ALA A 695 -36.97 -9.55 7.14
CA ALA A 695 -38.26 -10.25 7.08
C ALA A 695 -38.40 -11.10 5.80
N ALA A 696 -37.98 -10.57 4.64
CA ALA A 696 -38.01 -11.28 3.37
C ALA A 696 -37.06 -12.49 3.33
N ILE A 697 -35.85 -12.37 3.89
CA ILE A 697 -34.86 -13.46 3.91
C ILE A 697 -35.25 -14.55 4.92
N VAL A 698 -35.69 -14.17 6.11
CA VAL A 698 -36.09 -15.12 7.17
C VAL A 698 -37.34 -15.91 6.77
N SER A 699 -38.23 -15.33 5.97
CA SER A 699 -39.40 -16.03 5.42
C SER A 699 -39.07 -16.94 4.23
N ALA A 700 -37.86 -16.89 3.68
CA ALA A 700 -37.45 -17.73 2.56
C ALA A 700 -37.09 -19.16 3.02
N PRO A 701 -37.57 -20.21 2.31
CA PRO A 701 -37.40 -21.62 2.72
C PRO A 701 -35.94 -22.14 2.73
N GLY A 702 -34.97 -21.35 2.23
CA GLY A 702 -33.54 -21.69 2.19
C GLY A 702 -32.66 -21.00 3.24
N CYS A 703 -33.23 -20.27 4.20
CA CYS A 703 -32.46 -19.51 5.19
C CYS A 703 -31.80 -20.42 6.24
N VAL A 704 -30.47 -20.53 6.22
CA VAL A 704 -29.69 -21.41 7.13
C VAL A 704 -29.53 -20.83 8.54
N SER A 705 -29.53 -19.49 8.70
CA SER A 705 -29.42 -18.84 10.01
C SER A 705 -30.14 -17.48 10.04
N ALA A 706 -31.31 -17.44 10.69
CA ALA A 706 -32.07 -16.20 10.89
C ALA A 706 -31.39 -15.24 11.88
N THR A 707 -30.55 -15.77 12.79
CA THR A 707 -29.94 -15.00 13.89
C THR A 707 -29.05 -13.86 13.39
N PHE A 708 -28.25 -14.08 12.35
CA PHE A 708 -27.39 -13.03 11.78
C PHE A 708 -28.19 -11.85 11.23
N PHE A 709 -29.32 -12.11 10.57
CA PHE A 709 -30.17 -11.06 9.99
C PHE A 709 -30.95 -10.29 11.06
N HIS A 710 -31.36 -10.95 12.15
CA HIS A 710 -31.91 -10.25 13.31
C HIS A 710 -30.87 -9.36 14.02
N ILE A 711 -29.62 -9.83 14.14
CA ILE A 711 -28.52 -9.00 14.65
C ILE A 711 -28.31 -7.79 13.73
N LEU A 712 -28.24 -7.99 12.41
CA LEU A 712 -28.09 -6.90 11.44
C LEU A 712 -29.20 -5.84 11.58
N SER A 713 -30.46 -6.29 11.75
CA SER A 713 -31.59 -5.39 11.98
C SER A 713 -31.43 -4.57 13.26
N LYS A 714 -31.01 -5.19 14.36
CA LYS A 714 -30.75 -4.46 15.62
C LYS A 714 -29.56 -3.51 15.51
N GLN A 715 -28.52 -3.87 14.75
CA GLN A 715 -27.38 -2.99 14.51
C GLN A 715 -27.76 -1.77 13.67
N ALA A 716 -28.69 -1.92 12.72
CA ALA A 716 -29.23 -0.78 11.97
C ALA A 716 -30.00 0.19 12.87
N GLU A 717 -30.80 -0.30 13.83
CA GLU A 717 -31.47 0.53 14.85
C GLU A 717 -30.46 1.25 15.76
N ALA A 718 -29.41 0.54 16.21
CA ALA A 718 -28.36 1.13 17.02
C ALA A 718 -27.60 2.23 16.26
N ALA A 719 -27.26 1.98 14.99
CA ALA A 719 -26.63 2.96 14.12
C ALA A 719 -27.52 4.19 13.91
N ASP A 720 -28.81 4.00 13.63
CA ASP A 720 -29.79 5.09 13.49
C ASP A 720 -29.82 5.99 14.73
N MET A 721 -29.88 5.39 15.93
CA MET A 721 -29.83 6.16 17.18
C MET A 721 -28.53 6.93 17.36
N LEU A 722 -27.38 6.31 17.06
CA LEU A 722 -26.06 6.96 17.19
C LEU A 722 -25.92 8.17 16.25
N TYR A 723 -26.33 8.03 14.99
CA TYR A 723 -26.27 9.14 14.04
C TYR A 723 -27.24 10.26 14.38
N LYS A 724 -28.46 9.94 14.85
CA LYS A 724 -29.43 10.94 15.32
C LYS A 724 -28.94 11.67 16.58
N ALA A 725 -28.31 10.97 17.52
CA ALA A 725 -27.76 11.57 18.74
C ALA A 725 -26.60 12.55 18.44
N ASN A 726 -25.83 12.30 17.39
CA ASN A 726 -24.69 13.13 16.98
C ASN A 726 -25.08 14.33 16.08
N MET A 727 -26.37 14.63 15.90
CA MET A 727 -26.81 15.76 15.04
C MET A 727 -26.53 17.14 15.67
N ASN A 728 -26.42 17.22 17.00
CA ASN A 728 -26.17 18.45 17.73
C ASN A 728 -24.79 18.37 18.41
N THR A 729 -23.72 18.58 17.65
CA THR A 729 -22.37 18.61 18.23
C THR A 729 -22.11 19.92 18.96
N GLY A 730 -21.60 19.82 20.19
CA GLY A 730 -21.19 20.97 20.98
C GLY A 730 -19.94 21.64 20.42
N SER A 731 -19.80 22.94 20.66
CA SER A 731 -18.65 23.73 20.23
C SER A 731 -17.44 23.45 21.13
N VAL A 732 -16.33 23.03 20.52
CA VAL A 732 -15.07 22.76 21.26
C VAL A 732 -14.50 24.05 21.83
N LEU A 733 -14.67 25.17 21.12
CA LEU A 733 -14.24 26.48 21.59
C LEU A 733 -15.06 26.95 22.80
N GLU A 734 -16.38 26.76 22.78
CA GLU A 734 -17.25 27.09 23.93
C GLU A 734 -16.85 26.31 25.18
N TYR A 735 -16.61 25.01 25.01
CA TYR A 735 -16.09 24.17 26.09
C TYR A 735 -14.73 24.65 26.60
N ALA A 736 -13.82 25.01 25.70
CA ALA A 736 -12.50 25.53 26.07
C ALA A 736 -12.58 26.86 26.84
N LEU A 737 -13.50 27.76 26.44
CA LEU A 737 -13.74 29.02 27.14
C LEU A 737 -14.35 28.80 28.53
N ALA A 738 -15.34 27.90 28.65
CA ALA A 738 -15.92 27.54 29.94
C ALA A 738 -14.88 26.92 30.89
N PHE A 739 -14.05 26.00 30.37
CA PHE A 739 -12.94 25.42 31.13
C PHE A 739 -11.93 26.49 31.58
N THR A 740 -11.56 27.40 30.68
CA THR A 740 -10.65 28.51 30.99
C THR A 740 -11.23 29.42 32.06
N SER A 741 -12.54 29.71 32.01
CA SER A 741 -13.24 30.47 33.05
C SER A 741 -13.13 29.78 34.40
N ALA A 742 -13.41 28.47 34.47
CA ALA A 742 -13.29 27.69 35.69
C ALA A 742 -11.84 27.63 36.23
N ALA A 743 -10.84 27.64 35.35
CA ALA A 743 -9.44 27.73 35.75
C ALA A 743 -9.10 29.11 36.35
N LEU A 744 -9.67 30.19 35.80
CA LEU A 744 -9.50 31.56 36.27
C LEU A 744 -10.21 31.84 37.60
N ASP A 745 -11.33 31.17 37.90
CA ASP A 745 -12.09 31.37 39.14
C ASP A 745 -11.23 31.20 40.40
N LYS A 746 -10.24 30.31 40.37
CA LYS A 746 -9.26 30.11 41.46
C LYS A 746 -8.43 31.36 41.79
N TYR A 747 -8.27 32.26 40.82
CA TYR A 747 -7.42 33.45 40.90
C TYR A 747 -8.21 34.76 40.73
N CYS A 748 -9.51 34.69 40.47
CA CYS A 748 -10.38 35.83 40.19
C CYS A 748 -10.30 36.90 41.29
N SER A 749 -10.28 36.52 42.57
CA SER A 749 -10.17 37.47 43.70
C SER A 749 -8.83 38.23 43.77
N LYS A 750 -7.76 37.69 43.16
CA LYS A 750 -6.44 38.32 43.08
C LYS A 750 -6.29 39.20 41.83
N TRP A 751 -7.00 38.84 40.76
CA TRP A 751 -6.91 39.51 39.45
C TRP A 751 -8.07 40.47 39.19
N SER A 752 -9.08 40.49 40.06
CA SER A 752 -10.23 41.38 40.03
C SER A 752 -10.57 41.83 41.45
N ALA A 753 -10.34 43.11 41.75
CA ALA A 753 -10.68 43.70 43.04
C ALA A 753 -12.18 44.03 43.09
N ALA A 754 -12.87 43.58 44.15
CA ALA A 754 -14.24 44.03 44.38
C ALA A 754 -14.25 45.51 44.81
N PRO A 755 -15.05 46.38 44.15
CA PRO A 755 -15.10 47.79 44.49
C PRO A 755 -15.65 48.01 45.91
N LYS A 756 -14.90 48.72 46.75
CA LYS A 756 -15.25 48.96 48.17
C LYS A 756 -16.50 49.81 48.34
N THR A 757 -16.80 50.68 47.37
CA THR A 757 -17.91 51.64 47.40
C THR A 757 -19.18 51.13 46.72
N GLY A 758 -19.14 49.95 46.09
CA GLY A 758 -20.23 49.45 45.25
C GLY A 758 -20.37 50.15 43.89
N PHE A 759 -19.51 51.13 43.59
CA PHE A 759 -19.41 51.82 42.29
C PHE A 759 -18.10 51.43 41.59
N ILE A 760 -18.03 51.63 40.27
CA ILE A 760 -16.80 51.39 39.48
C ILE A 760 -15.66 52.23 40.07
N ASP A 761 -14.58 51.56 40.48
CA ASP A 761 -13.37 52.24 40.94
C ASP A 761 -12.51 52.60 39.72
N ILE A 762 -12.46 53.90 39.42
CA ILE A 762 -11.74 54.45 38.26
C ILE A 762 -10.22 54.51 38.49
N THR A 763 -9.76 54.27 39.72
CA THR A 763 -8.35 54.39 40.11
C THR A 763 -7.68 53.05 40.39
N THR A 764 -8.33 51.91 40.10
CA THR A 764 -7.75 50.59 40.35
C THR A 764 -6.45 50.40 39.57
N SER A 765 -5.44 49.85 40.26
CA SER A 765 -4.15 49.49 39.67
C SER A 765 -3.87 47.99 39.68
N LYS A 766 -4.68 47.20 40.38
CA LYS A 766 -4.43 45.77 40.63
C LYS A 766 -5.19 44.83 39.70
N ASP A 767 -6.21 45.29 39.00
CA ASP A 767 -6.98 44.42 38.11
C ASP A 767 -6.14 43.95 36.92
N PHE A 768 -6.39 42.74 36.43
CA PHE A 768 -5.64 42.15 35.32
C PHE A 768 -5.63 43.03 34.08
N TYR A 769 -6.75 43.68 33.74
CA TYR A 769 -6.81 44.58 32.59
C TYR A 769 -5.78 45.73 32.66
N ARG A 770 -5.43 46.21 33.87
CA ARG A 770 -4.39 47.25 34.05
C ARG A 770 -3.00 46.70 33.79
N ILE A 771 -2.74 45.49 34.27
CA ILE A 771 -1.47 44.79 34.02
C ILE A 771 -1.31 44.55 32.51
N PHE A 772 -2.35 44.02 31.85
CA PHE A 772 -2.33 43.79 30.41
C PHE A 772 -2.20 45.10 29.62
N SER A 773 -2.90 46.16 30.00
CA SER A 773 -2.78 47.50 29.42
C SER A 773 -1.34 48.05 29.50
N GLY A 774 -0.69 47.88 30.67
CA GLY A 774 0.71 48.25 30.85
C GLY A 774 1.68 47.42 30.01
N LEU A 775 1.44 46.11 29.93
CA LEU A 775 2.22 45.22 29.09
C LEU A 775 2.03 45.55 27.60
N GLN A 776 0.80 45.87 27.18
CA GLN A 776 0.44 46.23 25.82
C GLN A 776 1.19 47.47 25.34
N ILE A 777 1.10 48.57 26.09
CA ILE A 777 1.84 49.78 25.69
C ILE A 777 3.36 49.57 25.72
N GLY A 778 3.85 48.78 26.68
CA GLY A 778 5.28 48.42 26.78
C GLY A 778 5.81 47.68 25.55
N TYR A 779 5.17 46.58 25.14
CA TYR A 779 5.65 45.82 23.98
C TYR A 779 5.39 46.54 22.65
N LEU A 780 4.32 47.35 22.54
CA LEU A 780 4.08 48.18 21.36
C LEU A 780 5.18 49.23 21.19
N GLU A 781 5.61 49.86 22.27
CA GLU A 781 6.71 50.83 22.24
C GLU A 781 8.04 50.17 21.84
N GLU A 782 8.38 49.04 22.47
CA GLU A 782 9.59 48.28 22.13
C GLU A 782 9.58 47.79 20.67
N SER A 783 8.39 47.51 20.11
CA SER A 783 8.24 47.10 18.69
C SER A 783 8.51 48.24 17.69
N VAL A 784 8.31 49.50 18.09
CA VAL A 784 8.55 50.67 17.23
C VAL A 784 10.00 51.14 17.32
N GLN A 785 10.61 51.07 18.50
CA GLN A 785 12.01 51.45 18.72
C GLN A 785 12.99 50.43 18.13
N THR A 786 12.61 49.16 18.15
CA THR A 786 13.35 48.05 17.56
C THR A 786 12.41 47.27 16.65
N PRO A 787 12.28 47.67 15.36
CA PRO A 787 11.34 47.03 14.42
C PRO A 787 11.52 45.52 14.29
N SER A 788 12.67 44.99 14.72
CA SER A 788 12.99 43.56 14.68
C SER A 788 12.74 42.79 15.99
N SER A 789 12.41 43.37 17.15
CA SER A 789 12.53 42.62 18.43
C SER A 789 11.29 41.85 18.90
N ASN A 790 10.12 42.49 19.00
CA ASN A 790 9.03 41.94 19.82
C ASN A 790 7.78 41.52 19.05
N HIS A 791 7.39 42.24 17.99
CA HIS A 791 6.24 41.86 17.18
C HIS A 791 6.48 40.54 16.44
N GLU A 792 7.71 40.31 15.99
CA GLU A 792 8.13 39.04 15.37
C GLU A 792 8.18 37.86 16.36
N LEU A 793 8.29 38.13 17.67
CA LEU A 793 8.41 37.09 18.69
C LEU A 793 7.05 36.63 19.24
N LEU A 794 6.07 37.53 19.28
CA LEU A 794 4.83 37.33 20.06
C LEU A 794 3.59 37.14 19.18
N GLY A 795 3.50 37.84 18.04
CA GLY A 795 2.35 37.78 17.12
C GLY A 795 1.01 38.19 17.73
N ASP A 796 -0.07 37.91 16.99
CA ASP A 796 -1.44 38.29 17.37
C ASP A 796 -2.02 37.42 18.50
N SER A 797 -1.35 36.32 18.84
CA SER A 797 -1.76 35.40 19.91
C SER A 797 -1.81 36.07 21.28
N ILE A 798 -1.00 37.11 21.54
CA ILE A 798 -1.09 37.86 22.80
C ILE A 798 -2.45 38.50 22.98
N ALA A 799 -2.98 39.11 21.92
CA ALA A 799 -4.29 39.76 21.99
C ALA A 799 -5.37 38.71 22.29
N TRP A 800 -5.30 37.54 21.65
CA TRP A 800 -6.19 36.42 21.94
C TRP A 800 -6.11 35.96 23.40
N GLY A 801 -4.92 35.79 23.97
CA GLY A 801 -4.76 35.36 25.36
C GLY A 801 -5.21 36.43 26.36
N GLY A 802 -4.72 37.66 26.19
CA GLY A 802 -5.00 38.77 27.11
C GLY A 802 -6.46 39.19 27.10
N CYS A 803 -7.04 39.37 25.90
CA CYS A 803 -8.45 39.73 25.78
C CYS A 803 -9.36 38.60 26.28
N THR A 804 -8.99 37.32 26.11
CA THR A 804 -9.78 36.21 26.68
C THR A 804 -9.80 36.26 28.20
N ILE A 805 -8.65 36.46 28.86
CA ILE A 805 -8.60 36.59 30.32
C ILE A 805 -9.41 37.81 30.79
N ILE A 806 -9.26 38.97 30.13
CA ILE A 806 -10.01 40.20 30.45
C ILE A 806 -11.53 39.96 30.30
N TYR A 807 -11.94 39.32 29.20
CA TYR A 807 -13.33 39.04 28.90
C TYR A 807 -13.94 38.10 29.95
N LEU A 808 -13.24 37.01 30.27
CA LEU A 808 -13.72 36.01 31.22
C LEU A 808 -13.79 36.54 32.66
N LEU A 809 -12.93 37.50 33.03
CA LEU A 809 -13.00 38.19 34.32
C LEU A 809 -14.08 39.30 34.37
N GLY A 810 -14.81 39.56 33.29
CA GLY A 810 -15.78 40.67 33.23
C GLY A 810 -15.12 42.06 33.25
N GLN A 811 -13.88 42.17 32.76
CA GLN A 811 -13.08 43.40 32.79
C GLN A 811 -13.04 44.14 31.44
N GLN A 812 -13.76 43.68 30.41
CA GLN A 812 -13.72 44.26 29.06
C GLN A 812 -14.04 45.76 29.05
N LEU A 813 -15.17 46.18 29.63
CA LEU A 813 -15.58 47.59 29.61
C LEU A 813 -14.59 48.48 30.38
N HIS A 814 -14.00 47.95 31.47
CA HIS A 814 -12.95 48.64 32.21
C HIS A 814 -11.69 48.80 31.35
N PHE A 815 -11.30 47.75 30.62
CA PHE A 815 -10.17 47.81 29.69
C PHE A 815 -10.40 48.84 28.58
N GLU A 816 -11.55 48.84 27.91
CA GLU A 816 -11.86 49.77 26.82
C GLU A 816 -11.87 51.24 27.28
N LEU A 817 -12.26 51.51 28.52
CA LEU A 817 -12.26 52.85 29.11
C LEU A 817 -10.88 53.30 29.60
N PHE A 818 -10.10 52.38 30.17
CA PHE A 818 -8.93 52.71 30.98
C PHE A 818 -7.60 52.16 30.45
N ASP A 819 -7.57 51.51 29.29
CA ASP A 819 -6.33 51.11 28.63
C ASP A 819 -5.44 52.33 28.31
N PHE A 820 -4.13 52.21 28.56
CA PHE A 820 -3.18 53.31 28.38
C PHE A 820 -3.02 53.67 26.90
N SER A 821 -2.98 52.66 26.02
CA SER A 821 -2.84 52.89 24.59
C SER A 821 -4.09 53.57 24.02
N TYR A 822 -5.28 53.18 24.49
CA TYR A 822 -6.54 53.77 24.04
C TYR A 822 -6.70 55.21 24.54
N GLN A 823 -6.30 55.49 25.78
CA GLN A 823 -6.28 56.86 26.30
C GLN A 823 -5.32 57.76 25.52
N VAL A 824 -4.11 57.29 25.21
CA VAL A 824 -3.15 58.05 24.37
C VAL A 824 -3.72 58.30 22.97
N LEU A 825 -4.40 57.32 22.36
CA LEU A 825 -5.09 57.52 21.08
C LEU A 825 -6.18 58.58 21.15
N ASN A 826 -7.02 58.55 22.19
CA ASN A 826 -8.07 59.55 22.37
C ASN A 826 -7.48 60.96 22.55
N ILE A 827 -6.36 61.10 23.27
CA ILE A 827 -5.64 62.38 23.42
C ILE A 827 -5.06 62.83 22.06
N ALA A 828 -4.47 61.91 21.29
CA ALA A 828 -3.95 62.20 19.96
C ALA A 828 -5.03 62.71 18.99
N GLU A 829 -6.24 62.14 19.06
CA GLU A 829 -7.39 62.59 18.26
C GLU A 829 -7.81 64.02 18.61
N VAL A 830 -7.86 64.36 19.91
CA VAL A 830 -8.18 65.72 20.38
C VAL A 830 -7.09 66.73 19.99
N GLU A 831 -5.81 66.36 20.13
CA GLU A 831 -4.66 67.19 19.77
C GLU A 831 -4.61 67.47 18.24
N ALA A 832 -4.99 66.48 17.42
CA ALA A 832 -5.12 66.62 15.98
C ALA A 832 -6.27 67.57 15.57
N LEU A 833 -7.40 67.55 16.28
CA LEU A 833 -8.55 68.43 16.04
C LEU A 833 -8.29 69.88 16.50
N GLY A 834 -7.46 70.08 17.52
CA GLY A 834 -7.09 71.40 18.05
C GLY A 834 -6.08 72.17 17.20
N SER A 835 -5.40 71.52 16.25
CA SER A 835 -4.31 72.10 15.44
C SER A 835 -4.77 72.97 14.26
N ASN A 836 -5.83 73.75 14.44
CA ASN A 836 -6.21 74.83 13.52
C ASN A 836 -5.72 76.17 14.05
N GLN A 837 -4.46 76.51 13.75
CA GLN A 837 -3.91 77.86 13.47
C GLN A 837 -2.42 77.93 13.80
N ASN A 838 -1.62 78.14 12.76
CA ASN A 838 -0.31 78.80 12.74
C ASN A 838 0.63 78.58 13.94
N LEU A 839 1.53 77.60 13.83
CA LEU A 839 2.97 77.74 14.14
C LEU A 839 3.67 76.42 13.76
N THR A 840 4.67 76.53 12.88
CA THR A 840 5.77 75.59 12.61
C THR A 840 5.50 74.11 12.91
N LYS A 841 5.37 73.29 11.86
CA LYS A 841 5.55 71.82 11.93
C LYS A 841 6.78 71.50 12.77
N SER A 842 6.58 71.22 14.06
CA SER A 842 7.64 70.79 14.94
C SER A 842 7.96 69.35 14.60
N HIS A 843 9.24 69.03 14.52
CA HIS A 843 9.75 67.68 14.26
C HIS A 843 9.29 66.60 15.26
N HIS A 844 8.45 66.93 16.25
CA HIS A 844 8.04 66.03 17.33
C HIS A 844 6.79 65.18 17.07
N VAL A 845 5.92 65.54 16.12
CA VAL A 845 4.72 64.73 15.81
C VAL A 845 5.09 63.51 14.94
N GLN A 846 6.11 63.63 14.08
CA GLN A 846 6.61 62.53 13.23
C GLN A 846 7.20 61.35 14.04
N ASP A 847 7.73 61.61 15.24
CA ASP A 847 8.37 60.58 16.09
C ASP A 847 7.36 59.58 16.70
N TRP A 848 6.09 59.97 16.85
CA TRP A 848 5.05 59.13 17.49
C TRP A 848 4.04 58.51 16.52
N GLU A 849 4.06 58.89 15.23
CA GLU A 849 3.11 58.38 14.22
C GLU A 849 3.11 56.85 14.13
N PHE A 850 4.29 56.22 14.14
CA PHE A 850 4.42 54.76 14.09
C PHE A 850 3.84 54.07 15.34
N LEU A 851 4.02 54.66 16.52
CA LEU A 851 3.47 54.14 17.77
C LEU A 851 1.95 54.30 17.82
N LEU A 852 1.42 55.45 17.42
CA LEU A 852 -0.02 55.69 17.33
C LEU A 852 -0.68 54.72 16.33
N GLU A 853 -0.04 54.43 15.19
CA GLU A 853 -0.56 53.45 14.24
C GLU A 853 -0.51 52.01 14.80
N ALA A 854 0.55 51.65 15.52
CA ALA A 854 0.63 50.36 16.21
C ALA A 854 -0.47 50.21 17.28
N MET A 855 -0.73 51.26 18.07
CA MET A 855 -1.83 51.30 19.04
C MET A 855 -3.20 51.18 18.38
N LYS A 856 -3.43 51.84 17.22
CA LYS A 856 -4.68 51.71 16.44
C LYS A 856 -4.88 50.27 15.98
N LYS A 857 -3.83 49.62 15.48
CA LYS A 857 -3.87 48.21 15.06
C LYS A 857 -4.19 47.28 16.24
N ALA A 858 -3.53 47.46 17.38
CA ALA A 858 -3.81 46.71 18.60
C ALA A 858 -5.27 46.89 19.05
N ARG A 859 -5.79 48.13 19.05
CA ARG A 859 -7.19 48.41 19.38
C ARG A 859 -8.17 47.68 18.46
N ARG A 860 -7.93 47.67 17.15
CA ARG A 860 -8.76 46.93 16.19
C ARG A 860 -8.72 45.42 16.44
N LEU A 861 -7.53 44.87 16.69
CA LEU A 861 -7.36 43.43 16.97
C LEU A 861 -8.07 43.03 18.26
N ASN A 862 -7.86 43.76 19.35
CA ASN A 862 -8.53 43.51 20.62
C ASN A 862 -10.06 43.55 20.48
N ASN A 863 -10.60 44.58 19.81
CA ASN A 863 -12.03 44.68 19.57
C ASN A 863 -12.58 43.52 18.72
N HIS A 864 -11.80 43.06 17.74
CA HIS A 864 -12.14 41.87 16.96
C HIS A 864 -12.19 40.62 17.85
N VAL A 865 -11.18 40.41 18.71
CA VAL A 865 -11.16 39.28 19.66
C VAL A 865 -12.35 39.35 20.62
N PHE A 866 -12.63 40.50 21.24
CA PHE A 866 -13.79 40.66 22.12
C PHE A 866 -15.11 40.39 21.41
N SER A 867 -15.25 40.82 20.15
CA SER A 867 -16.45 40.55 19.36
C SER A 867 -16.62 39.05 19.09
N MET A 868 -15.51 38.35 18.79
CA MET A 868 -15.51 36.90 18.60
C MET A 868 -15.85 36.15 19.89
N LEU A 869 -15.29 36.56 21.03
CA LEU A 869 -15.60 35.99 22.34
C LEU A 869 -17.05 36.23 22.72
N LYS A 870 -17.59 37.44 22.49
CA LYS A 870 -18.99 37.78 22.74
C LYS A 870 -19.96 36.94 21.92
N ALA A 871 -19.62 36.66 20.67
CA ALA A 871 -20.44 35.82 19.80
C ALA A 871 -20.48 34.35 20.24
N ARG A 872 -19.44 33.87 20.95
CA ARG A 872 -19.28 32.45 21.35
C ARG A 872 -19.59 32.18 22.80
N CYS A 873 -19.36 33.13 23.68
CA CYS A 873 -19.51 33.00 25.11
C CYS A 873 -20.20 34.25 25.64
N PRO A 874 -21.51 34.44 25.38
CA PRO A 874 -22.22 35.67 25.74
C PRO A 874 -22.21 35.89 27.25
N LEU A 875 -22.11 37.16 27.65
CA LEU A 875 -22.22 37.57 29.05
C LEU A 875 -23.69 37.55 29.49
N GLU A 876 -23.93 37.12 30.72
CA GLU A 876 -25.20 37.22 31.43
C GLU A 876 -25.49 38.65 31.89
N ASP A 877 -26.78 38.99 31.88
CA ASP A 877 -27.34 40.20 32.46
C ASP A 877 -27.22 40.19 33.99
N LYS A 878 -26.39 41.06 34.55
CA LYS A 878 -26.41 41.41 35.97
C LYS A 878 -27.31 42.60 36.25
N THR A 879 -27.90 42.64 37.44
CA THR A 879 -28.63 43.81 37.92
C THR A 879 -27.67 44.77 38.65
N ALA A 880 -27.56 46.01 38.17
CA ALA A 880 -26.82 47.11 38.80
C ALA A 880 -27.73 48.30 39.12
N CYS A 881 -27.12 49.28 39.78
CA CYS A 881 -27.63 50.63 39.91
C CYS A 881 -26.95 51.52 38.87
N ALA A 882 -27.67 52.15 37.94
CA ALA A 882 -27.09 53.23 37.13
C ALA A 882 -27.26 54.58 37.82
N ILE A 883 -26.50 55.60 37.41
CA ILE A 883 -26.57 56.93 37.98
C ILE A 883 -27.28 57.84 36.98
N LYS A 884 -28.36 58.51 37.39
CA LYS A 884 -29.01 59.55 36.57
C LYS A 884 -28.05 60.74 36.40
N PRO A 885 -28.22 61.59 35.37
CA PRO A 885 -27.48 62.86 35.25
C PRO A 885 -27.59 63.75 36.50
N SER A 886 -28.65 63.58 37.30
CA SER A 886 -28.87 64.25 38.58
C SER A 886 -28.08 63.67 39.77
N GLY A 887 -27.25 62.65 39.56
CA GLY A 887 -26.50 61.93 40.60
C GLY A 887 -27.31 60.89 41.39
N ALA A 888 -28.60 60.69 41.08
CA ALA A 888 -29.45 59.76 41.80
C ALA A 888 -29.27 58.30 41.28
N PRO A 889 -29.13 57.29 42.17
CA PRO A 889 -29.04 55.90 41.77
C PRO A 889 -30.39 55.38 41.23
N LEU A 890 -30.33 54.61 40.16
CA LEU A 890 -31.44 53.97 39.47
C LEU A 890 -31.24 52.47 39.61
N HIS A 891 -31.95 51.87 40.55
CA HIS A 891 -31.83 50.45 40.89
C HIS A 891 -32.39 49.54 39.77
N LYS A 892 -31.83 48.33 39.65
CA LYS A 892 -32.30 47.25 38.75
C LYS A 892 -32.14 47.51 37.26
N ILE A 893 -31.07 48.19 36.85
CA ILE A 893 -30.67 48.20 35.43
C ILE A 893 -29.93 46.90 35.12
N ARG A 894 -30.33 46.24 34.04
CA ARG A 894 -29.61 45.06 33.53
C ARG A 894 -28.41 45.52 32.70
N PHE A 895 -27.27 44.91 32.94
CA PHE A 895 -26.04 45.13 32.17
C PHE A 895 -25.28 43.81 32.03
N GLU A 896 -24.79 43.53 30.84
CA GLU A 896 -23.99 42.36 30.50
C GLU A 896 -22.60 42.48 31.16
N ASN A 897 -22.27 41.64 32.16
CA ASN A 897 -20.97 41.79 32.85
C ASN A 897 -20.36 40.52 33.46
N THR A 898 -21.00 39.35 33.34
CA THR A 898 -20.39 38.10 33.80
C THR A 898 -20.62 36.96 32.84
N VAL A 899 -19.65 36.08 32.70
CA VAL A 899 -19.74 34.92 31.81
C VAL A 899 -20.79 33.94 32.32
N SER A 900 -21.70 33.52 31.44
CA SER A 900 -22.61 32.39 31.67
C SER A 900 -21.83 31.07 31.54
N ALA A 901 -21.04 30.71 32.55
CA ALA A 901 -20.10 29.59 32.43
C ALA A 901 -20.61 28.25 33.04
N PHE A 902 -21.72 28.26 33.76
CA PHE A 902 -22.12 27.11 34.60
C PHE A 902 -23.20 26.19 34.02
N GLU A 903 -23.89 26.59 32.94
CA GLU A 903 -24.91 25.73 32.29
C GLU A 903 -24.36 24.83 31.18
N THR A 904 -23.13 25.08 30.68
CA THR A 904 -22.54 24.39 29.53
C THR A 904 -21.50 23.31 29.86
N LEU A 905 -21.09 23.17 31.13
CA LEU A 905 -20.24 22.06 31.56
C LEU A 905 -21.09 20.79 31.70
N PRO A 906 -20.65 19.61 31.21
CA PRO A 906 -21.33 18.36 31.46
C PRO A 906 -21.35 18.12 32.98
N GLN A 907 -22.51 18.33 33.59
CA GLN A 907 -22.73 17.95 34.97
C GLN A 907 -22.61 16.43 35.03
N LYS A 908 -21.82 15.91 35.98
CA LYS A 908 -21.84 14.47 36.28
C LYS A 908 -23.30 14.08 36.52
N SER A 909 -23.88 13.31 35.59
CA SER A 909 -25.10 12.56 35.87
C SER A 909 -24.79 11.66 37.06
N VAL A 910 -25.44 11.94 38.20
CA VAL A 910 -25.41 11.06 39.38
C VAL A 910 -26.12 9.76 39.04
#